data_AF-A0A1X0NDF7-F1
#
_entry.id   AF-A0A1X0NDF7-F1
#
_cell.length_a   1.000
_cell.length_b   1.000
_cell.length_c   1.000
_cell.angle_alpha   90.00
_cell.angle_beta   90.00
_cell.angle_gamma   90.00
#
_symmetry.space_group_name_H-M   'P 1'
#
loop_
_entity.id
_entity.type
_entity.pdbx_description
1 polymer ?
#
loop_
_entity_poly.entity_id
_entity_poly.type
_entity_poly.pdbx_seq_one_letter_code
_entity_poly.pdbx_strand_id
1 'polypeptide(L)'
;DNMNDRARKLAREEFAKMRGFMDQEPEGIPLEEIDLDNDPEFKNAEVARYRLLKDPNHRPEEVARLEEAMNDRAHELAKILLANDRAFLDPEPEGVPLSELPLDTDKEFKELAMQRRKLKQSGKKGRDPELKELESKMNDRAHELAKEYLRNNRSYLDPEPEGVPLDDIALSRDPIFREMEQELIKAMKDPRASKDKLNHLKDDLNDRAHELAKELLKKERAFLRPLPLGVPLGDLPLNYDPILNPLERKRRALKSDPRGNADAIRTCEDDIQDRVNEIVKEYLDKERSFLDSEPEGVPLSELPLDADRLFHDMECDLRALKKLPAKNKKEIEELQDQMNNRAHELAKEHLQKRRAFLNPEPLGVPLSELPLNDDEKFRQLEERRLEMKKNPKTTAAELEEIEDEMNDRVKELAEEQLRRERAFLDPEPEGIPLSELPLSKDKHFREMEKKLRGLRKDPRKNAEEIKDLEYDMNDRAHELARRQLTDDRSYLPIELCGVPLTDLPLDDDEKFRELELERHNLKKDPKRNADAIRDIEDKLNDRAFEIAADYLRKEREYLDSQPEGISIDRVPLDMDREFREMEQERRRLKKDPNNKKAVLDLEERLNQRARELALNILGWQDVEFHEANKDVAEEWPRICELYPEGIREDVVPEITQPSDVCSAPGCAGCLAPFIAALGRHPPLIHRLFVSKVHPINEPYSFTFFDPNSSPVRVDIDDRIPCDSNMEPKFTRVPHRSWYPLLLEKAYAKFVGGYSKLDQCTPHETLRDLTGRPVLHIPFDERLAEAANTGDYKSAAFWRGVTKNLEQGDVITCMSNVECVDGIHPQCSYALLGVINTLMESNDPDDVVIKLHNCYFDKPLYSGPLNQHDPNWTADLKRVCNFDPEEDEVLYLPLPTFLRNFSSMQRCHINCSDRFSSPGEWNEYTSGGNPKFTTFRNNPIYVVENKTTRPVTILAELRHHTPAFTDPDGLNHYHQTGLVLMQAVQAKMPLSPLITSTTHKFLQKGMMLDAREVCSQMELPPSSTCYLIPYTMKRGCYGKFFVSIYPGMAKVTLTPLRNAGLRREPLTTQVNLTPGSSEATRVDFLLNDPCDVHVLVRQMKVSDSSSLKKGDVVGEDDVSVSVYNEYGIKVSSSEFTNAREQALVFRVTQGGRYSVALLCSSKSKSADCPCLLSIYTPKDTTADFVPVPPDAKPFDQQVRFPVIPRSAPNVNRTASRERTYSRDRMVRRSDSLPPIQGAGRGQRASVNGGLAPRRPSRGRN
;
A
#
# COMPACT_ATOMS: atom_id res chain seq x y z
N ASP A 1 8.81 -63.85 -29.06
CA ASP A 1 8.56 -64.95 -30.02
C ASP A 1 8.90 -66.33 -29.47
N ASN A 2 8.08 -66.89 -28.57
CA ASN A 2 8.27 -68.28 -28.11
C ASN A 2 7.61 -69.30 -29.09
N MET A 3 7.80 -69.08 -30.40
CA MET A 3 7.14 -69.85 -31.48
C MET A 3 8.07 -70.33 -32.61
N ASN A 4 9.29 -69.79 -32.76
CA ASN A 4 10.10 -70.06 -33.97
C ASN A 4 10.83 -71.41 -34.00
N ASP A 5 11.28 -71.97 -32.86
CA ASP A 5 12.13 -73.18 -32.89
C ASP A 5 11.39 -74.48 -33.23
N ARG A 6 10.11 -74.58 -32.85
CA ARG A 6 9.30 -75.78 -33.11
C ARG A 6 9.09 -76.05 -34.61
N ALA A 7 9.25 -75.04 -35.46
CA ALA A 7 9.16 -75.15 -36.91
C ALA A 7 10.34 -75.91 -37.55
N ARG A 8 11.53 -75.93 -36.95
CA ARG A 8 12.76 -76.44 -37.60
C ARG A 8 12.89 -77.96 -37.59
N LYS A 9 12.55 -78.64 -36.48
CA LYS A 9 12.72 -80.10 -36.38
C LYS A 9 11.86 -80.86 -37.40
N LEU A 10 10.62 -80.39 -37.58
CA LEU A 10 9.68 -80.92 -38.57
C LEU A 10 10.20 -80.84 -40.02
N ALA A 11 11.08 -79.88 -40.33
CA ALA A 11 11.66 -79.76 -41.66
C ALA A 11 12.66 -80.90 -41.98
N ARG A 12 13.50 -81.34 -41.03
CA ARG A 12 14.55 -82.36 -41.30
C ARG A 12 13.98 -83.73 -41.65
N GLU A 13 12.97 -84.16 -40.90
CA GLU A 13 12.31 -85.46 -41.12
C GLU A 13 11.47 -85.45 -42.41
N GLU A 14 10.98 -84.29 -42.84
CA GLU A 14 10.43 -84.10 -44.18
C GLU A 14 11.51 -84.16 -45.27
N PHE A 15 12.66 -83.49 -45.06
CA PHE A 15 13.74 -83.48 -46.03
C PHE A 15 14.39 -84.85 -46.26
N ALA A 16 14.58 -85.67 -45.22
CA ALA A 16 15.11 -87.03 -45.40
C ALA A 16 14.21 -87.92 -46.28
N LYS A 17 12.87 -87.80 -46.16
CA LYS A 17 11.92 -88.47 -47.07
C LYS A 17 12.00 -87.95 -48.50
N MET A 18 12.49 -86.73 -48.70
CA MET A 18 12.64 -86.09 -50.00
C MET A 18 13.99 -86.36 -50.69
N ARG A 19 14.92 -87.11 -50.08
CA ARG A 19 16.23 -87.51 -50.61
C ARG A 19 16.30 -88.92 -51.24
N GLY A 20 15.15 -89.52 -51.56
CA GLY A 20 15.06 -90.92 -52.01
C GLY A 20 15.66 -91.26 -53.39
N PHE A 21 16.73 -90.59 -53.83
CA PHE A 21 17.30 -90.68 -55.18
C PHE A 21 18.84 -90.85 -55.22
N MET A 22 19.50 -91.32 -54.14
CA MET A 22 20.97 -91.45 -54.00
C MET A 22 21.57 -92.87 -54.11
N ASP A 23 22.90 -92.99 -54.31
CA ASP A 23 23.64 -94.20 -54.75
C ASP A 23 24.78 -94.71 -53.80
N GLN A 24 25.05 -96.02 -53.71
CA GLN A 24 25.17 -96.71 -52.40
C GLN A 24 26.49 -97.37 -51.90
N GLU A 25 27.62 -97.48 -52.63
CA GLU A 25 28.90 -97.96 -52.01
C GLU A 25 30.21 -97.56 -52.76
N PRO A 26 31.01 -96.60 -52.23
CA PRO A 26 32.32 -96.29 -52.81
C PRO A 26 33.58 -96.64 -51.97
N GLU A 27 34.62 -97.10 -52.68
CA GLU A 27 36.04 -97.33 -52.26
C GLU A 27 36.27 -98.11 -50.94
N GLY A 28 35.36 -99.05 -50.65
CA GLY A 28 35.40 -99.91 -49.47
C GLY A 28 34.70 -99.33 -48.24
N ILE A 29 33.80 -98.36 -48.45
CA ILE A 29 33.08 -97.64 -47.40
C ILE A 29 31.60 -97.46 -47.80
N PRO A 30 30.68 -98.05 -47.00
CA PRO A 30 29.32 -97.59 -46.72
C PRO A 30 28.89 -96.25 -47.31
N LEU A 31 27.89 -96.14 -48.20
CA LEU A 31 27.26 -94.82 -48.40
C LEU A 31 26.49 -94.37 -47.16
N GLU A 32 25.94 -95.33 -46.42
CA GLU A 32 25.43 -95.12 -45.05
C GLU A 32 26.50 -94.52 -44.11
N GLU A 33 27.78 -94.62 -44.49
CA GLU A 33 28.95 -94.08 -43.81
C GLU A 33 29.55 -92.85 -44.54
N ILE A 34 28.83 -92.28 -45.51
CA ILE A 34 29.23 -91.12 -46.34
C ILE A 34 28.13 -90.04 -46.27
N ASP A 35 28.50 -88.88 -45.74
CA ASP A 35 27.56 -87.89 -45.18
C ASP A 35 27.02 -86.89 -46.21
N LEU A 36 26.05 -87.33 -47.00
CA LEU A 36 25.53 -86.58 -48.16
C LEU A 36 24.47 -85.56 -47.74
N ASP A 37 23.66 -85.93 -46.76
CA ASP A 37 22.61 -85.17 -46.08
C ASP A 37 22.92 -83.70 -45.76
N ASN A 38 24.21 -83.40 -45.52
CA ASN A 38 24.74 -82.14 -45.02
C ASN A 38 25.63 -81.38 -46.02
N ASP A 39 26.02 -81.97 -47.16
CA ASP A 39 26.78 -81.25 -48.19
C ASP A 39 25.89 -80.13 -48.79
N PRO A 40 26.41 -78.90 -49.01
CA PRO A 40 25.58 -77.76 -49.40
C PRO A 40 25.34 -77.64 -50.90
N GLU A 41 26.19 -78.21 -51.76
CA GLU A 41 25.85 -78.40 -53.18
C GLU A 41 24.68 -79.39 -53.25
N PHE A 42 24.77 -80.46 -52.47
CA PHE A 42 23.70 -81.41 -52.27
C PHE A 42 22.42 -80.78 -51.67
N LYS A 43 22.54 -79.89 -50.67
CA LYS A 43 21.38 -79.38 -49.90
C LYS A 43 20.71 -78.14 -50.47
N ASN A 44 21.43 -77.27 -51.18
CA ASN A 44 20.81 -76.16 -51.90
C ASN A 44 19.97 -76.67 -53.06
N ALA A 45 20.46 -77.70 -53.75
CA ALA A 45 19.71 -78.46 -54.73
C ALA A 45 18.38 -78.96 -54.14
N GLU A 46 18.44 -79.57 -52.96
CA GLU A 46 17.27 -80.10 -52.26
C GLU A 46 16.24 -79.01 -51.81
N VAL A 47 16.70 -77.82 -51.37
CA VAL A 47 15.81 -76.73 -50.92
C VAL A 47 15.19 -75.94 -52.08
N ALA A 48 15.94 -75.73 -53.17
CA ALA A 48 15.40 -75.12 -54.38
C ALA A 48 14.25 -75.97 -54.95
N ARG A 49 14.46 -77.29 -55.01
CA ARG A 49 13.46 -78.31 -55.32
C ARG A 49 12.21 -78.21 -54.43
N TYR A 50 12.38 -78.05 -53.12
CA TYR A 50 11.24 -77.93 -52.18
C TYR A 50 10.37 -76.69 -52.39
N ARG A 51 10.97 -75.54 -52.75
CA ARG A 51 10.18 -74.31 -53.01
C ARG A 51 9.38 -74.42 -54.30
N LEU A 52 9.94 -75.02 -55.34
CA LEU A 52 9.28 -75.19 -56.64
C LEU A 52 7.95 -75.95 -56.51
N LEU A 53 7.95 -77.03 -55.74
CA LEU A 53 6.80 -77.95 -55.57
C LEU A 53 5.54 -77.31 -54.96
N LYS A 54 5.59 -76.07 -54.45
CA LYS A 54 4.44 -75.38 -53.85
C LYS A 54 3.65 -74.47 -54.80
N ASP A 55 4.16 -74.14 -55.98
CA ASP A 55 3.44 -73.33 -56.97
C ASP A 55 2.51 -74.25 -57.81
N PRO A 56 1.18 -74.00 -57.88
CA PRO A 56 0.26 -74.83 -58.64
C PRO A 56 0.50 -74.83 -60.16
N ASN A 57 1.34 -73.93 -60.70
CA ASN A 57 1.73 -73.87 -62.11
C ASN A 57 3.23 -74.17 -62.35
N HIS A 58 3.96 -74.76 -61.39
CA HIS A 58 5.39 -75.07 -61.55
C HIS A 58 5.69 -76.05 -62.69
N ARG A 59 6.91 -75.95 -63.25
CA ARG A 59 7.39 -76.87 -64.31
C ARG A 59 8.22 -78.00 -63.68
N PRO A 60 8.05 -79.27 -64.11
CA PRO A 60 8.78 -80.41 -63.51
C PRO A 60 10.30 -80.44 -63.78
N GLU A 61 10.74 -79.90 -64.92
CA GLU A 61 12.11 -80.11 -65.44
C GLU A 61 13.22 -79.48 -64.57
N GLU A 62 12.91 -78.41 -63.84
CA GLU A 62 13.87 -77.74 -62.95
C GLU A 62 14.14 -78.53 -61.66
N VAL A 63 13.25 -79.44 -61.26
CA VAL A 63 13.46 -80.31 -60.10
C VAL A 63 14.53 -81.36 -60.37
N ALA A 64 14.47 -82.03 -61.53
CA ALA A 64 15.31 -83.19 -61.83
C ALA A 64 16.82 -82.86 -61.92
N ARG A 65 17.19 -81.69 -62.46
CA ARG A 65 18.61 -81.31 -62.60
C ARG A 65 19.30 -81.11 -61.23
N LEU A 66 18.54 -80.79 -60.20
CA LEU A 66 19.04 -80.65 -58.85
C LEU A 66 19.37 -82.03 -58.25
N GLU A 67 18.68 -83.09 -58.67
CA GLU A 67 18.82 -84.45 -58.13
C GLU A 67 20.08 -85.19 -58.59
N GLU A 68 20.76 -84.75 -59.65
CA GLU A 68 21.91 -85.45 -60.27
C GLU A 68 23.27 -85.05 -59.69
N ALA A 69 23.55 -83.74 -59.59
CA ALA A 69 24.79 -83.20 -58.99
C ALA A 69 25.00 -83.66 -57.54
N MET A 70 23.92 -84.13 -56.93
CA MET A 70 23.86 -84.74 -55.62
C MET A 70 24.61 -86.08 -55.51
N ASN A 71 24.81 -86.86 -56.59
CA ASN A 71 25.35 -88.23 -56.52
C ASN A 71 26.85 -88.40 -56.77
N ASP A 72 27.44 -87.79 -57.81
CA ASP A 72 28.89 -87.93 -58.11
C ASP A 72 29.77 -87.54 -56.92
N ARG A 73 29.24 -86.61 -56.11
CA ARG A 73 29.80 -86.17 -54.84
C ARG A 73 30.13 -87.31 -53.88
N ALA A 74 29.46 -88.46 -53.98
CA ALA A 74 29.64 -89.61 -53.10
C ALA A 74 30.97 -90.39 -53.33
N HIS A 75 31.43 -90.53 -54.57
CA HIS A 75 32.54 -91.44 -54.89
C HIS A 75 33.92 -90.86 -54.58
N GLU A 76 34.10 -89.58 -54.88
CA GLU A 76 35.35 -88.86 -54.62
C GLU A 76 35.69 -88.84 -53.12
N LEU A 77 34.66 -88.86 -52.25
CA LEU A 77 34.79 -88.94 -50.80
C LEU A 77 35.52 -90.21 -50.30
N ALA A 78 35.66 -91.24 -51.14
CA ALA A 78 36.06 -92.56 -50.66
C ALA A 78 37.47 -93.03 -51.10
N LYS A 79 38.06 -92.56 -52.20
CA LYS A 79 39.45 -92.97 -52.57
C LYS A 79 40.48 -92.31 -51.64
N ILE A 80 40.15 -91.09 -51.25
CA ILE A 80 40.59 -90.38 -50.05
C ILE A 80 40.70 -91.36 -48.86
N LEU A 81 39.73 -92.25 -48.69
CA LEU A 81 39.56 -93.13 -47.53
C LEU A 81 40.54 -94.33 -47.43
N LEU A 82 41.38 -94.58 -48.45
CA LEU A 82 42.52 -95.51 -48.37
C LEU A 82 43.90 -94.84 -48.34
N ALA A 83 44.05 -93.63 -48.88
CA ALA A 83 45.16 -92.77 -48.46
C ALA A 83 45.03 -92.53 -46.93
N ASN A 84 43.81 -92.31 -46.41
CA ASN A 84 43.47 -92.30 -44.98
C ASN A 84 43.80 -93.62 -44.22
N ASP A 85 44.32 -94.65 -44.90
CA ASP A 85 44.78 -95.89 -44.29
C ASP A 85 46.29 -95.93 -44.02
N ARG A 86 47.05 -94.96 -44.53
CA ARG A 86 48.49 -94.77 -44.25
C ARG A 86 48.91 -93.32 -44.06
N ALA A 87 48.11 -92.35 -44.46
CA ALA A 87 48.33 -90.91 -44.28
C ALA A 87 48.28 -90.42 -42.81
N PHE A 88 48.17 -91.34 -41.85
CA PHE A 88 48.40 -91.06 -40.43
C PHE A 88 49.88 -91.16 -40.04
N LEU A 89 50.74 -91.71 -40.92
CA LEU A 89 52.17 -91.82 -40.72
C LEU A 89 52.87 -90.54 -41.14
N ASP A 90 53.72 -90.02 -40.27
CA ASP A 90 54.45 -88.77 -40.46
C ASP A 90 55.41 -88.92 -41.67
N PRO A 91 55.32 -88.08 -42.72
CA PRO A 91 56.09 -88.28 -43.96
C PRO A 91 57.62 -88.20 -43.82
N GLU A 92 58.09 -87.51 -42.77
CA GLU A 92 59.51 -87.33 -42.45
C GLU A 92 59.74 -87.37 -40.92
N PRO A 93 59.75 -88.55 -40.28
CA PRO A 93 59.98 -88.67 -38.84
C PRO A 93 61.30 -88.00 -38.43
N GLU A 94 61.23 -87.08 -37.46
CA GLU A 94 62.33 -86.19 -37.04
C GLU A 94 63.02 -85.37 -38.17
N GLY A 95 62.40 -85.27 -39.34
CA GLY A 95 62.98 -84.65 -40.54
C GLY A 95 63.81 -85.60 -41.41
N VAL A 96 63.78 -86.91 -41.13
CA VAL A 96 64.35 -87.96 -41.97
C VAL A 96 63.21 -88.57 -42.81
N PRO A 97 63.26 -88.56 -44.16
CA PRO A 97 62.16 -89.09 -44.98
C PRO A 97 61.82 -90.56 -44.69
N LEU A 98 60.53 -90.94 -44.73
CA LEU A 98 60.11 -92.34 -44.53
C LEU A 98 60.83 -93.35 -45.46
N SER A 99 61.36 -92.90 -46.61
CA SER A 99 62.15 -93.72 -47.54
C SER A 99 63.58 -94.01 -47.09
N GLU A 100 64.16 -93.15 -46.23
CA GLU A 100 65.47 -93.36 -45.60
C GLU A 100 65.35 -94.17 -44.30
N LEU A 101 64.11 -94.42 -43.83
CA LEU A 101 63.81 -95.16 -42.62
C LEU A 101 63.43 -96.63 -42.91
N PRO A 102 63.88 -97.59 -42.10
CA PRO A 102 63.76 -99.03 -42.39
C PRO A 102 62.38 -99.64 -42.06
N LEU A 103 61.28 -98.97 -42.42
CA LEU A 103 59.90 -99.28 -41.96
C LEU A 103 59.32 -100.58 -42.51
N ASP A 104 59.53 -100.84 -43.81
CA ASP A 104 59.14 -102.11 -44.43
C ASP A 104 60.01 -103.30 -43.98
N THR A 105 61.04 -103.05 -43.17
CA THR A 105 61.87 -104.08 -42.50
C THR A 105 61.67 -104.13 -40.98
N ASP A 106 61.17 -103.07 -40.35
CA ASP A 106 60.87 -103.06 -38.92
C ASP A 106 59.72 -104.04 -38.60
N LYS A 107 59.91 -104.82 -37.54
CA LYS A 107 58.97 -105.87 -37.15
C LYS A 107 57.76 -105.33 -36.38
N GLU A 108 58.01 -104.34 -35.53
CA GLU A 108 57.04 -103.80 -34.57
C GLU A 108 55.99 -102.97 -35.32
N PHE A 109 56.44 -102.13 -36.27
CA PHE A 109 55.60 -101.32 -37.14
C PHE A 109 54.57 -102.13 -37.95
N LYS A 110 54.93 -103.31 -38.47
CA LYS A 110 54.04 -104.18 -39.26
C LYS A 110 52.91 -104.80 -38.45
N GLU A 111 53.21 -105.18 -37.22
CA GLU A 111 52.27 -105.89 -36.34
C GLU A 111 51.13 -104.94 -35.91
N LEU A 112 51.50 -103.69 -35.69
CA LEU A 112 50.60 -102.56 -35.47
C LEU A 112 49.77 -102.23 -36.73
N ALA A 113 50.36 -102.21 -37.93
CA ALA A 113 49.63 -101.93 -39.19
C ALA A 113 48.48 -102.91 -39.47
N MET A 114 48.60 -104.15 -38.99
CA MET A 114 47.67 -105.23 -39.26
C MET A 114 46.49 -105.23 -38.29
N GLN A 115 46.78 -105.01 -37.00
CA GLN A 115 45.78 -104.74 -35.97
C GLN A 115 44.97 -103.48 -36.33
N ARG A 116 45.60 -102.49 -36.99
CA ARG A 116 44.99 -101.21 -37.39
C ARG A 116 43.75 -101.42 -38.26
N ARG A 117 43.88 -102.21 -39.32
CA ARG A 117 42.73 -102.56 -40.18
C ARG A 117 41.73 -103.47 -39.51
N LYS A 118 42.23 -104.45 -38.76
CA LYS A 118 41.37 -105.43 -38.13
C LYS A 118 40.42 -104.76 -37.14
N LEU A 119 40.92 -103.72 -36.46
CA LEU A 119 40.12 -102.77 -35.73
C LEU A 119 39.18 -102.01 -36.69
N LYS A 120 39.66 -101.25 -37.71
CA LYS A 120 38.76 -100.52 -38.64
C LYS A 120 37.57 -101.35 -39.19
N GLN A 121 37.76 -102.66 -39.42
CA GLN A 121 36.71 -103.60 -39.86
C GLN A 121 35.96 -104.34 -38.75
N SER A 122 36.52 -104.57 -37.56
CA SER A 122 35.79 -105.12 -36.40
C SER A 122 34.94 -104.02 -35.73
N GLY A 123 34.29 -103.23 -36.58
CA GLY A 123 33.71 -101.91 -36.33
C GLY A 123 34.71 -100.79 -36.01
N LYS A 124 35.79 -101.09 -35.29
CA LYS A 124 36.67 -100.16 -34.55
C LYS A 124 37.48 -99.16 -35.44
N LYS A 125 36.80 -98.15 -35.99
CA LYS A 125 37.32 -97.14 -36.94
C LYS A 125 38.21 -96.04 -36.37
N GLY A 126 39.15 -95.58 -37.20
CA GLY A 126 40.05 -94.41 -37.02
C GLY A 126 40.42 -94.03 -35.57
N ARG A 127 39.53 -93.28 -34.92
CA ARG A 127 39.70 -92.80 -33.53
C ARG A 127 39.63 -93.87 -32.46
N ASP A 128 39.14 -95.07 -32.78
CA ASP A 128 38.90 -96.13 -31.81
C ASP A 128 40.15 -96.27 -30.93
N PRO A 129 40.06 -96.10 -29.60
CA PRO A 129 41.27 -95.79 -28.83
C PRO A 129 42.38 -96.85 -28.95
N GLU A 130 42.02 -98.13 -29.08
CA GLU A 130 42.96 -99.22 -29.37
C GLU A 130 43.64 -99.04 -30.74
N LEU A 131 42.85 -98.70 -31.76
CA LEU A 131 43.35 -98.41 -33.11
C LEU A 131 44.28 -97.20 -33.13
N LYS A 132 43.92 -96.17 -32.37
CA LYS A 132 44.59 -94.89 -32.37
C LYS A 132 45.90 -94.93 -31.58
N GLU A 133 45.92 -95.65 -30.47
CA GLU A 133 47.12 -95.97 -29.69
C GLU A 133 48.12 -96.77 -30.53
N LEU A 134 47.60 -97.62 -31.41
CA LEU A 134 48.35 -98.49 -32.31
C LEU A 134 48.86 -97.74 -33.56
N GLU A 135 48.06 -96.82 -34.11
CA GLU A 135 48.51 -95.79 -35.07
C GLU A 135 49.63 -94.93 -34.48
N SER A 136 49.48 -94.46 -33.24
CA SER A 136 50.53 -93.72 -32.51
C SER A 136 51.79 -94.56 -32.40
N LYS A 137 51.71 -95.79 -31.88
CA LYS A 137 52.88 -96.69 -31.74
C LYS A 137 53.62 -96.93 -33.05
N MET A 138 52.93 -96.97 -34.19
CA MET A 138 53.61 -97.03 -35.50
C MET A 138 54.41 -95.75 -35.76
N ASN A 139 53.77 -94.60 -35.56
CA ASN A 139 54.40 -93.30 -35.75
C ASN A 139 55.59 -93.10 -34.80
N ASP A 140 55.39 -93.36 -33.51
CA ASP A 140 56.41 -93.28 -32.46
C ASP A 140 57.63 -94.16 -32.81
N ARG A 141 57.40 -95.39 -33.28
CA ARG A 141 58.45 -96.31 -33.73
C ARG A 141 59.22 -95.79 -34.95
N ALA A 142 58.56 -95.10 -35.88
CA ALA A 142 59.21 -94.45 -37.01
C ALA A 142 60.09 -93.26 -36.55
N HIS A 143 59.68 -92.52 -35.51
CA HIS A 143 60.45 -91.42 -34.93
C HIS A 143 61.68 -91.87 -34.14
N GLU A 144 61.63 -92.99 -33.40
CA GLU A 144 62.80 -93.53 -32.68
C GLU A 144 63.98 -93.82 -33.63
N LEU A 145 63.71 -94.53 -34.72
CA LEU A 145 64.69 -94.90 -35.74
C LEU A 145 65.38 -93.68 -36.37
N ALA A 146 64.67 -92.55 -36.45
CA ALA A 146 65.22 -91.30 -36.97
C ALA A 146 66.17 -90.57 -35.99
N LYS A 147 65.97 -90.69 -34.67
CA LYS A 147 66.83 -90.04 -33.66
C LYS A 147 68.22 -90.67 -33.56
N GLU A 148 68.27 -92.00 -33.59
CA GLU A 148 69.54 -92.75 -33.55
C GLU A 148 70.45 -92.43 -34.76
N TYR A 149 69.84 -92.17 -35.91
CA TYR A 149 70.54 -91.75 -37.13
C TYR A 149 71.21 -90.37 -36.98
N LEU A 150 70.51 -89.39 -36.39
CA LEU A 150 71.01 -88.01 -36.30
C LEU A 150 72.15 -87.85 -35.27
N ARG A 151 72.05 -88.49 -34.10
CA ARG A 151 73.01 -88.30 -32.98
C ARG A 151 74.46 -88.65 -33.38
N ASN A 152 74.65 -89.70 -34.16
CA ASN A 152 75.97 -90.16 -34.59
C ASN A 152 76.67 -89.19 -35.57
N ASN A 153 75.91 -88.31 -36.22
CA ASN A 153 76.41 -87.42 -37.28
C ASN A 153 76.73 -85.99 -36.80
N ARG A 154 76.44 -85.61 -35.54
CA ARG A 154 76.53 -84.24 -35.00
C ARG A 154 77.57 -84.01 -33.89
N SER A 155 78.48 -84.94 -33.66
CA SER A 155 79.37 -85.00 -32.47
C SER A 155 80.49 -83.95 -32.38
N TYR A 156 80.49 -82.91 -33.21
CA TYR A 156 81.55 -81.88 -33.31
C TYR A 156 81.12 -80.50 -32.77
N LEU A 157 79.88 -80.35 -32.31
CA LEU A 157 79.31 -79.11 -31.79
C LEU A 157 79.63 -78.95 -30.28
N ASP A 158 79.69 -77.70 -29.81
CA ASP A 158 79.88 -77.36 -28.40
C ASP A 158 78.73 -77.91 -27.53
N PRO A 159 78.97 -78.52 -26.35
CA PRO A 159 77.90 -79.17 -25.59
C PRO A 159 76.82 -78.24 -25.01
N GLU A 160 77.20 -77.03 -24.58
CA GLU A 160 76.30 -76.04 -23.95
C GLU A 160 76.52 -74.61 -24.51
N PRO A 161 76.27 -74.34 -25.81
CA PRO A 161 76.41 -73.01 -26.41
C PRO A 161 75.58 -71.96 -25.66
N GLU A 162 76.20 -70.83 -25.32
CA GLU A 162 75.60 -69.74 -24.50
C GLU A 162 74.95 -70.21 -23.18
N GLY A 163 75.40 -71.35 -22.63
CA GLY A 163 74.84 -71.96 -21.41
C GLY A 163 73.61 -72.84 -21.63
N VAL A 164 73.29 -73.18 -22.88
CA VAL A 164 72.14 -73.99 -23.29
C VAL A 164 72.60 -75.34 -23.86
N PRO A 165 72.17 -76.50 -23.30
CA PRO A 165 72.48 -77.81 -23.85
C PRO A 165 72.04 -78.00 -25.32
N LEU A 166 72.86 -78.65 -26.14
CA LEU A 166 72.54 -78.93 -27.56
C LEU A 166 71.21 -79.66 -27.78
N ASP A 167 70.85 -80.59 -26.89
CA ASP A 167 69.61 -81.38 -27.00
C ASP A 167 68.35 -80.51 -26.85
N ASP A 168 68.46 -79.34 -26.21
CA ASP A 168 67.39 -78.34 -26.08
C ASP A 168 67.29 -77.42 -27.31
N ILE A 169 68.26 -77.47 -28.22
CA ILE A 169 68.32 -76.62 -29.42
C ILE A 169 67.75 -77.40 -30.61
N ALA A 170 66.74 -76.83 -31.25
CA ALA A 170 66.01 -77.46 -32.35
C ALA A 170 66.78 -77.45 -33.70
N LEU A 171 68.04 -77.92 -33.70
CA LEU A 171 68.93 -77.96 -34.87
C LEU A 171 68.27 -78.64 -36.08
N SER A 172 67.56 -79.75 -35.86
CA SER A 172 66.79 -80.47 -36.91
C SER A 172 65.60 -79.69 -37.48
N ARG A 173 65.29 -78.48 -37.00
CA ARG A 173 64.20 -77.62 -37.52
C ARG A 173 64.70 -76.33 -38.16
N ASP A 174 65.98 -75.97 -38.01
CA ASP A 174 66.54 -74.81 -38.68
C ASP A 174 66.87 -75.15 -40.15
N PRO A 175 66.29 -74.45 -41.14
CA PRO A 175 66.52 -74.78 -42.56
C PRO A 175 67.98 -74.59 -42.98
N ILE A 176 68.66 -73.58 -42.43
CA ILE A 176 70.05 -73.25 -42.72
C ILE A 176 70.97 -74.35 -42.16
N PHE A 177 70.77 -74.74 -40.90
CA PHE A 177 71.46 -75.89 -40.31
C PHE A 177 71.22 -77.17 -41.12
N ARG A 178 69.98 -77.47 -41.53
CA ARG A 178 69.67 -78.63 -42.40
C ARG A 178 70.40 -78.59 -43.74
N GLU A 179 70.46 -77.43 -44.39
CA GLU A 179 71.14 -77.27 -45.68
C GLU A 179 72.65 -77.48 -45.55
N MET A 180 73.28 -76.85 -44.55
CA MET A 180 74.70 -77.04 -44.23
C MET A 180 75.01 -78.48 -43.78
N GLU A 181 74.11 -79.13 -43.05
CA GLU A 181 74.23 -80.56 -42.68
C GLU A 181 74.08 -81.48 -43.91
N GLN A 182 73.20 -81.17 -44.86
CA GLN A 182 73.11 -81.89 -46.13
C GLN A 182 74.35 -81.66 -47.01
N GLU A 183 74.93 -80.45 -47.02
CA GLU A 183 76.22 -80.19 -47.67
C GLU A 183 77.35 -80.99 -47.00
N LEU A 184 77.37 -81.05 -45.67
CA LEU A 184 78.33 -81.87 -44.92
C LEU A 184 78.19 -83.36 -45.25
N ILE A 185 76.96 -83.89 -45.31
CA ILE A 185 76.67 -85.29 -45.68
C ILE A 185 77.06 -85.56 -47.14
N LYS A 186 76.81 -84.64 -48.08
CA LYS A 186 77.27 -84.75 -49.47
C LYS A 186 78.80 -84.72 -49.55
N ALA A 187 79.46 -83.82 -48.82
CA ALA A 187 80.92 -83.72 -48.76
C ALA A 187 81.57 -84.95 -48.09
N MET A 188 80.91 -85.57 -47.11
CA MET A 188 81.34 -86.84 -46.52
C MET A 188 81.20 -88.04 -47.47
N LYS A 189 80.23 -88.00 -48.39
CA LYS A 189 80.03 -89.04 -49.42
C LYS A 189 80.93 -88.88 -50.64
N ASP A 190 81.57 -87.71 -50.83
CA ASP A 190 82.55 -87.47 -51.90
C ASP A 190 83.98 -87.83 -51.45
N PRO A 191 84.64 -88.83 -52.07
CA PRO A 191 86.01 -89.21 -51.73
C PRO A 191 87.09 -88.13 -51.97
N ARG A 192 86.73 -86.97 -52.54
CA ARG A 192 87.67 -85.88 -52.91
C ARG A 192 87.54 -84.61 -52.05
N ALA A 193 86.68 -84.59 -51.03
CA ALA A 193 86.46 -83.39 -50.21
C ALA A 193 87.69 -82.98 -49.37
N SER A 194 87.96 -81.68 -49.29
CA SER A 194 89.06 -81.13 -48.48
C SER A 194 88.73 -81.12 -46.99
N LYS A 195 89.72 -81.48 -46.15
CA LYS A 195 89.60 -81.52 -44.69
C LYS A 195 89.31 -80.14 -44.08
N ASP A 196 89.83 -79.07 -44.67
CA ASP A 196 89.59 -77.71 -44.18
C ASP A 196 88.16 -77.25 -44.47
N LYS A 197 87.58 -77.62 -45.62
CA LYS A 197 86.15 -77.36 -45.91
C LYS A 197 85.24 -78.14 -44.95
N LEU A 198 85.62 -79.38 -44.61
CA LEU A 198 84.91 -80.19 -43.62
C LEU A 198 85.02 -79.64 -42.18
N ASN A 199 86.08 -78.88 -41.85
CA ASN A 199 86.20 -78.22 -40.55
C ASN A 199 85.46 -76.88 -40.54
N HIS A 200 85.61 -76.02 -41.56
CA HIS A 200 84.85 -74.78 -41.66
C HIS A 200 83.34 -75.01 -41.61
N LEU A 201 82.81 -76.00 -42.35
CA LEU A 201 81.39 -76.33 -42.25
C LEU A 201 80.96 -76.78 -40.85
N LYS A 202 81.85 -77.40 -40.06
CA LYS A 202 81.58 -77.77 -38.66
C LYS A 202 81.60 -76.56 -37.73
N ASP A 203 82.54 -75.66 -37.94
CA ASP A 203 82.66 -74.41 -37.19
C ASP A 203 81.45 -73.50 -37.50
N ASP A 204 81.05 -73.35 -38.77
CA ASP A 204 79.86 -72.64 -39.21
C ASP A 204 78.56 -73.26 -38.62
N LEU A 205 78.47 -74.60 -38.58
CA LEU A 205 77.38 -75.33 -37.92
C LEU A 205 77.40 -75.12 -36.39
N ASN A 206 78.57 -74.94 -35.77
CA ASN A 206 78.71 -74.65 -34.34
C ASN A 206 78.33 -73.21 -34.00
N ASP A 207 78.80 -72.22 -34.77
CA ASP A 207 78.41 -70.82 -34.63
C ASP A 207 76.90 -70.67 -34.85
N ARG A 208 76.32 -71.38 -35.83
CA ARG A 208 74.86 -71.44 -36.01
C ARG A 208 74.15 -72.06 -34.79
N ALA A 209 74.75 -73.02 -34.10
CA ALA A 209 74.19 -73.54 -32.83
C ALA A 209 74.23 -72.48 -31.70
N HIS A 210 75.27 -71.65 -31.60
CA HIS A 210 75.32 -70.50 -30.69
C HIS A 210 74.31 -69.40 -31.05
N GLU A 211 74.10 -69.10 -32.33
CA GLU A 211 73.02 -68.20 -32.75
C GLU A 211 71.64 -68.72 -32.38
N LEU A 212 71.39 -70.02 -32.61
CA LEU A 212 70.13 -70.66 -32.25
C LEU A 212 69.94 -70.73 -30.72
N ALA A 213 71.01 -70.86 -29.93
CA ALA A 213 70.97 -70.74 -28.47
C ALA A 213 70.57 -69.32 -28.03
N LYS A 214 71.11 -68.27 -28.65
CA LYS A 214 70.70 -66.86 -28.41
C LYS A 214 69.25 -66.62 -28.76
N GLU A 215 68.80 -67.13 -29.91
CA GLU A 215 67.40 -67.05 -30.31
C GLU A 215 66.49 -67.80 -29.33
N LEU A 216 66.90 -68.97 -28.84
CA LEU A 216 66.17 -69.75 -27.85
C LEU A 216 66.06 -68.98 -26.54
N LEU A 217 67.16 -68.51 -25.96
CA LEU A 217 67.16 -67.71 -24.72
C LEU A 217 66.30 -66.45 -24.87
N LYS A 218 66.37 -65.76 -26.02
CA LYS A 218 65.54 -64.58 -26.32
C LYS A 218 64.04 -64.92 -26.37
N LYS A 219 63.67 -66.08 -26.93
CA LYS A 219 62.28 -66.58 -26.94
C LYS A 219 61.84 -67.04 -25.54
N GLU A 220 62.72 -67.71 -24.80
CA GLU A 220 62.40 -68.26 -23.48
C GLU A 220 62.29 -67.20 -22.41
N ARG A 221 63.12 -66.14 -22.46
CA ARG A 221 63.07 -64.97 -21.57
C ARG A 221 62.00 -63.95 -21.96
N ALA A 222 61.25 -64.15 -23.04
CA ALA A 222 60.22 -63.20 -23.50
C ALA A 222 59.02 -63.02 -22.53
N PHE A 223 58.90 -63.85 -21.49
CA PHE A 223 57.94 -63.66 -20.39
C PHE A 223 58.43 -62.67 -19.32
N LEU A 224 59.76 -62.48 -19.21
CA LEU A 224 60.33 -61.44 -18.37
C LEU A 224 59.99 -60.09 -18.99
N ARG A 225 59.81 -59.08 -18.12
CA ARG A 225 59.65 -57.69 -18.58
C ARG A 225 60.87 -57.32 -19.44
N PRO A 226 60.74 -56.65 -20.60
CA PRO A 226 61.89 -56.21 -21.39
C PRO A 226 62.82 -55.22 -20.66
N LEU A 227 62.25 -54.52 -19.67
CA LEU A 227 62.86 -53.49 -18.83
C LEU A 227 62.48 -53.77 -17.35
N PRO A 228 63.00 -54.83 -16.69
CA PRO A 228 62.78 -55.01 -15.25
C PRO A 228 63.33 -53.79 -14.50
N LEU A 229 62.50 -53.17 -13.66
CA LEU A 229 62.78 -51.88 -12.98
C LEU A 229 63.44 -50.83 -13.92
N GLY A 230 63.06 -50.83 -15.20
CA GLY A 230 63.59 -49.91 -16.21
C GLY A 230 64.92 -50.33 -16.87
N VAL A 231 65.67 -51.29 -16.34
CA VAL A 231 66.97 -51.68 -16.92
C VAL A 231 66.77 -52.66 -18.09
N PRO A 232 67.33 -52.43 -19.30
CA PRO A 232 67.18 -53.37 -20.41
C PRO A 232 67.75 -54.75 -20.10
N LEU A 233 66.99 -55.83 -20.38
CA LEU A 233 67.46 -57.21 -20.14
C LEU A 233 68.81 -57.55 -20.80
N GLY A 234 69.18 -56.86 -21.88
CA GLY A 234 70.45 -57.06 -22.59
C GLY A 234 71.67 -56.38 -21.94
N ASP A 235 71.46 -55.41 -21.05
CA ASP A 235 72.53 -54.76 -20.28
C ASP A 235 72.82 -55.51 -18.95
N LEU A 236 71.99 -56.51 -18.62
CA LEU A 236 72.12 -57.35 -17.42
C LEU A 236 72.98 -58.60 -17.69
N PRO A 237 73.84 -59.04 -16.74
CA PRO A 237 74.74 -60.18 -16.90
C PRO A 237 74.05 -61.56 -16.73
N LEU A 238 72.91 -61.78 -17.41
CA LEU A 238 72.01 -62.91 -17.16
C LEU A 238 72.58 -64.28 -17.56
N ASN A 239 73.35 -64.37 -18.65
CA ASN A 239 73.83 -65.66 -19.20
C ASN A 239 74.80 -66.42 -18.26
N TYR A 240 75.30 -65.78 -17.21
CA TYR A 240 76.34 -66.31 -16.34
C TYR A 240 75.93 -66.38 -14.85
N ASP A 241 74.66 -66.06 -14.51
CA ASP A 241 74.21 -66.16 -13.11
C ASP A 241 74.00 -67.64 -12.71
N PRO A 242 74.64 -68.11 -11.62
CA PRO A 242 74.65 -69.51 -11.24
C PRO A 242 73.32 -70.00 -10.64
N ILE A 243 72.37 -69.11 -10.36
CA ILE A 243 71.04 -69.42 -9.81
C ILE A 243 69.99 -69.39 -10.92
N LEU A 244 70.06 -68.40 -11.82
CA LEU A 244 69.17 -68.23 -12.97
C LEU A 244 69.29 -69.39 -13.97
N ASN A 245 70.50 -69.75 -14.40
CA ASN A 245 70.71 -70.78 -15.44
C ASN A 245 70.12 -72.17 -15.06
N PRO A 246 70.24 -72.66 -13.80
CA PRO A 246 69.50 -73.85 -13.35
C PRO A 246 67.98 -73.70 -13.36
N LEU A 247 67.44 -72.53 -12.99
CA LEU A 247 65.99 -72.29 -12.99
C LEU A 247 65.43 -72.23 -14.42
N GLU A 248 66.15 -71.62 -15.37
CA GLU A 248 65.74 -71.60 -16.78
C GLU A 248 65.66 -73.01 -17.38
N ARG A 249 66.63 -73.89 -17.06
CA ARG A 249 66.58 -75.31 -17.42
C ARG A 249 65.42 -76.06 -16.75
N LYS A 250 65.19 -75.84 -15.45
CA LYS A 250 64.03 -76.40 -14.71
C LYS A 250 62.70 -75.99 -15.35
N ARG A 251 62.56 -74.72 -15.73
CA ARG A 251 61.38 -74.19 -16.44
C ARG A 251 61.20 -74.81 -17.82
N ARG A 252 62.27 -74.95 -18.61
CA ARG A 252 62.24 -75.61 -19.93
C ARG A 252 61.72 -77.05 -19.81
N ALA A 253 62.22 -77.80 -18.84
CA ALA A 253 61.75 -79.17 -18.56
C ALA A 253 60.27 -79.21 -18.14
N LEU A 254 59.82 -78.31 -17.25
CA LEU A 254 58.43 -78.25 -16.81
C LEU A 254 57.44 -77.89 -17.94
N LYS A 255 57.86 -77.04 -18.90
CA LYS A 255 57.06 -76.66 -20.08
C LYS A 255 56.86 -77.78 -21.12
N SER A 256 57.39 -78.98 -20.89
CA SER A 256 57.02 -80.19 -21.65
C SER A 256 55.53 -80.58 -21.47
N ASP A 257 54.96 -80.35 -20.28
CA ASP A 257 53.51 -80.38 -20.04
C ASP A 257 53.05 -79.06 -19.38
N PRO A 258 52.66 -78.05 -20.18
CA PRO A 258 52.20 -76.76 -19.67
C PRO A 258 50.90 -76.82 -18.87
N ARG A 259 50.11 -77.91 -18.95
CA ARG A 259 48.80 -78.01 -18.30
C ARG A 259 48.86 -78.77 -16.99
N GLY A 260 49.60 -79.89 -16.93
CA GLY A 260 49.84 -80.62 -15.68
C GLY A 260 50.76 -79.88 -14.72
N ASN A 261 51.77 -79.17 -15.24
CA ASN A 261 52.75 -78.45 -14.42
C ASN A 261 52.43 -76.95 -14.23
N ALA A 262 51.21 -76.49 -14.54
CA ALA A 262 50.89 -75.05 -14.62
C ALA A 262 51.30 -74.24 -13.37
N ASP A 263 51.03 -74.74 -12.16
CA ASP A 263 51.44 -74.09 -10.91
C ASP A 263 52.96 -74.13 -10.69
N ALA A 264 53.62 -75.25 -11.00
CA ALA A 264 55.08 -75.39 -10.86
C ALA A 264 55.86 -74.57 -11.89
N ILE A 265 55.31 -74.39 -13.10
CA ILE A 265 55.83 -73.47 -14.12
C ILE A 265 55.68 -72.05 -13.62
N ARG A 266 54.50 -71.67 -13.09
CA ARG A 266 54.29 -70.32 -12.54
C ARG A 266 55.26 -70.04 -11.40
N THR A 267 55.37 -70.90 -10.40
CA THR A 267 56.36 -70.73 -9.31
C THR A 267 57.80 -70.65 -9.84
N CYS A 268 58.17 -71.45 -10.85
CA CYS A 268 59.51 -71.36 -11.43
C CYS A 268 59.71 -70.08 -12.29
N GLU A 269 58.66 -69.55 -12.91
CA GLU A 269 58.66 -68.26 -13.62
C GLU A 269 58.72 -67.09 -12.63
N ASP A 270 58.05 -67.21 -11.47
CA ASP A 270 58.13 -66.27 -10.34
C ASP A 270 59.54 -66.31 -9.72
N ASP A 271 60.10 -67.49 -9.40
CA ASP A 271 61.49 -67.67 -8.92
C ASP A 271 62.52 -67.00 -9.86
N ILE A 272 62.33 -67.16 -11.17
CA ILE A 272 63.19 -66.53 -12.20
C ILE A 272 63.00 -65.01 -12.23
N GLN A 273 61.75 -64.53 -12.20
CA GLN A 273 61.44 -63.11 -12.23
C GLN A 273 61.94 -62.39 -10.96
N ASP A 274 61.86 -63.03 -9.80
CA ASP A 274 62.38 -62.51 -8.53
C ASP A 274 63.91 -62.48 -8.53
N ARG A 275 64.58 -63.55 -8.96
CA ARG A 275 66.06 -63.53 -9.09
C ARG A 275 66.53 -62.47 -10.10
N VAL A 276 65.80 -62.26 -11.19
CA VAL A 276 66.08 -61.15 -12.14
C VAL A 276 65.84 -59.80 -11.47
N ASN A 277 64.79 -59.62 -10.68
CA ASN A 277 64.53 -58.38 -9.93
C ASN A 277 65.62 -58.11 -8.88
N GLU A 278 66.16 -59.13 -8.20
CA GLU A 278 67.31 -59.01 -7.30
C GLU A 278 68.56 -58.52 -8.05
N ILE A 279 68.92 -59.18 -9.16
CA ILE A 279 70.06 -58.81 -10.01
C ILE A 279 69.94 -57.35 -10.47
N VAL A 280 68.72 -56.91 -10.78
CA VAL A 280 68.44 -55.52 -11.20
C VAL A 280 68.53 -54.54 -10.04
N LYS A 281 68.07 -54.88 -8.83
CA LYS A 281 68.26 -54.02 -7.64
C LYS A 281 69.74 -53.88 -7.29
N GLU A 282 70.47 -55.00 -7.25
CA GLU A 282 71.92 -55.02 -7.04
C GLU A 282 72.70 -54.22 -8.12
N TYR A 283 72.11 -54.04 -9.30
CA TYR A 283 72.65 -53.20 -10.39
C TYR A 283 72.30 -51.72 -10.16
N LEU A 284 71.02 -51.41 -9.90
CA LEU A 284 70.53 -50.05 -9.66
C LEU A 284 71.12 -49.40 -8.40
N ASP A 285 71.25 -50.12 -7.28
CA ASP A 285 71.83 -49.62 -6.04
C ASP A 285 73.29 -49.16 -6.25
N LYS A 286 74.03 -49.85 -7.12
CA LYS A 286 75.39 -49.45 -7.51
C LYS A 286 75.36 -48.22 -8.42
N GLU A 287 74.42 -48.14 -9.36
CA GLU A 287 74.27 -46.98 -10.25
C GLU A 287 73.83 -45.70 -9.51
N ARG A 288 72.96 -45.81 -8.49
CA ARG A 288 72.33 -44.71 -7.74
C ARG A 288 73.13 -44.22 -6.52
N SER A 289 74.29 -44.80 -6.26
CA SER A 289 75.13 -44.54 -5.08
C SER A 289 75.65 -43.10 -4.87
N PHE A 290 75.31 -42.17 -5.78
CA PHE A 290 75.66 -40.74 -5.71
C PHE A 290 74.55 -39.83 -5.16
N LEU A 291 73.35 -40.37 -4.92
CA LEU A 291 72.20 -39.63 -4.38
C LEU A 291 72.34 -39.43 -2.86
N ASP A 292 71.78 -38.34 -2.32
CA ASP A 292 71.68 -38.11 -0.88
C ASP A 292 70.82 -39.18 -0.19
N SER A 293 71.21 -39.64 1.01
CA SER A 293 70.54 -40.78 1.67
C SER A 293 69.14 -40.50 2.22
N GLU A 294 68.89 -39.24 2.62
CA GLU A 294 67.63 -38.78 3.21
C GLU A 294 67.19 -37.42 2.64
N PRO A 295 66.91 -37.32 1.33
CA PRO A 295 66.46 -36.07 0.71
C PRO A 295 65.22 -35.51 1.41
N GLU A 296 65.29 -34.26 1.85
CA GLU A 296 64.23 -33.57 2.61
C GLU A 296 63.78 -34.29 3.91
N GLY A 297 64.65 -35.16 4.45
CA GLY A 297 64.35 -35.98 5.64
C GLY A 297 63.55 -37.26 5.34
N VAL A 298 63.40 -37.64 4.06
CA VAL A 298 62.76 -38.90 3.65
C VAL A 298 63.83 -39.88 3.18
N PRO A 299 63.94 -41.09 3.76
CA PRO A 299 64.89 -42.10 3.29
C PRO A 299 64.66 -42.46 1.81
N LEU A 300 65.75 -42.61 1.02
CA LEU A 300 65.65 -42.99 -0.41
C LEU A 300 64.80 -44.24 -0.65
N SER A 301 64.78 -45.19 0.29
CA SER A 301 64.00 -46.43 0.21
C SER A 301 62.48 -46.21 0.31
N GLU A 302 62.01 -45.06 0.79
CA GLU A 302 60.60 -44.67 0.78
C GLU A 302 60.19 -43.92 -0.49
N LEU A 303 61.16 -43.51 -1.33
CA LEU A 303 60.88 -42.76 -2.55
C LEU A 303 60.54 -43.67 -3.74
N PRO A 304 59.53 -43.33 -4.56
CA PRO A 304 59.13 -44.11 -5.72
C PRO A 304 60.03 -43.85 -6.95
N LEU A 305 61.36 -43.87 -6.78
CA LEU A 305 62.33 -43.58 -7.85
C LEU A 305 62.15 -44.50 -9.07
N ASP A 306 61.87 -45.78 -8.84
CA ASP A 306 61.62 -46.79 -9.89
C ASP A 306 60.35 -46.53 -10.70
N ALA A 307 59.46 -45.65 -10.22
CA ALA A 307 58.19 -45.31 -10.87
C ALA A 307 58.17 -43.90 -11.47
N ASP A 308 59.15 -43.05 -11.15
CA ASP A 308 59.25 -41.72 -11.76
C ASP A 308 59.87 -41.80 -13.15
N ARG A 309 59.06 -41.49 -14.16
CA ARG A 309 59.47 -41.58 -15.56
C ARG A 309 60.63 -40.64 -15.89
N LEU A 310 60.67 -39.43 -15.31
CA LEU A 310 61.74 -38.45 -15.58
C LEU A 310 63.06 -38.91 -14.98
N PHE A 311 63.04 -39.41 -13.73
CA PHE A 311 64.19 -40.05 -13.10
C PHE A 311 64.70 -41.23 -13.95
N HIS A 312 63.79 -42.06 -14.45
CA HIS A 312 64.14 -43.21 -15.29
C HIS A 312 64.69 -42.84 -16.68
N ASP A 313 64.13 -41.81 -17.33
CA ASP A 313 64.66 -41.29 -18.60
C ASP A 313 66.10 -40.72 -18.38
N MET A 314 66.35 -40.02 -17.25
CA MET A 314 67.68 -39.55 -16.86
C MET A 314 68.67 -40.70 -16.55
N GLU A 315 68.23 -41.81 -15.95
CA GLU A 315 69.08 -43.01 -15.81
C GLU A 315 69.48 -43.58 -17.17
N CYS A 316 68.58 -43.58 -18.15
CA CYS A 316 68.87 -44.08 -19.49
C CYS A 316 69.88 -43.19 -20.22
N ASP A 317 69.75 -41.86 -20.11
CA ASP A 317 70.73 -40.92 -20.63
C ASP A 317 72.08 -41.04 -19.90
N LEU A 318 72.09 -41.22 -18.58
CA LEU A 318 73.31 -41.48 -17.80
C LEU A 318 74.03 -42.76 -18.28
N ARG A 319 73.28 -43.85 -18.53
CA ARG A 319 73.82 -45.09 -19.13
C ARG A 319 74.36 -44.86 -20.54
N ALA A 320 73.70 -44.03 -21.35
CA ALA A 320 74.17 -43.70 -22.70
C ALA A 320 75.47 -42.87 -22.68
N LEU A 321 75.57 -41.86 -21.82
CA LEU A 321 76.79 -41.04 -21.64
C LEU A 321 77.95 -41.87 -21.06
N LYS A 322 77.68 -42.78 -20.12
CA LYS A 322 78.66 -43.71 -19.54
C LYS A 322 79.28 -44.68 -20.55
N LYS A 323 78.76 -44.82 -21.78
CA LYS A 323 79.42 -45.60 -22.85
C LYS A 323 80.72 -44.94 -23.35
N LEU A 324 80.90 -43.63 -23.17
CA LEU A 324 82.13 -42.89 -23.51
C LEU A 324 82.55 -41.94 -22.36
N PRO A 325 82.89 -42.49 -21.18
CA PRO A 325 82.96 -41.72 -19.93
C PRO A 325 84.09 -40.67 -19.91
N ALA A 326 85.14 -40.87 -20.73
CA ALA A 326 86.26 -39.95 -20.82
C ALA A 326 85.96 -38.64 -21.59
N LYS A 327 84.92 -38.61 -22.43
CA LYS A 327 84.49 -37.38 -23.12
C LYS A 327 83.42 -36.63 -22.35
N ASN A 328 82.46 -37.35 -21.80
CA ASN A 328 81.19 -36.79 -21.33
C ASN A 328 81.22 -36.46 -19.81
N LYS A 329 82.42 -36.29 -19.22
CA LYS A 329 82.59 -36.20 -17.76
C LYS A 329 81.72 -35.11 -17.12
N LYS A 330 81.73 -33.90 -17.67
CA LYS A 330 80.98 -32.76 -17.13
C LYS A 330 79.46 -32.94 -17.25
N GLU A 331 79.02 -33.54 -18.35
CA GLU A 331 77.61 -33.86 -18.62
C GLU A 331 77.11 -34.96 -17.67
N ILE A 332 77.97 -35.92 -17.31
CA ILE A 332 77.69 -36.93 -16.29
C ILE A 332 77.55 -36.29 -14.90
N GLU A 333 78.48 -35.41 -14.49
CA GLU A 333 78.39 -34.70 -13.20
C GLU A 333 77.12 -33.82 -13.13
N GLU A 334 76.81 -33.07 -14.19
CA GLU A 334 75.60 -32.23 -14.27
C GLU A 334 74.28 -33.03 -14.28
N LEU A 335 74.27 -34.21 -14.90
CA LEU A 335 73.09 -35.09 -14.91
C LEU A 335 72.92 -35.81 -13.56
N GLN A 336 74.01 -36.14 -12.86
CA GLN A 336 73.95 -36.67 -11.50
C GLN A 336 73.38 -35.65 -10.52
N ASP A 337 73.80 -34.38 -10.61
CA ASP A 337 73.20 -33.30 -9.81
C ASP A 337 71.70 -33.12 -10.14
N GLN A 338 71.28 -33.22 -11.41
CA GLN A 338 69.87 -33.16 -11.81
C GLN A 338 69.05 -34.34 -11.24
N MET A 339 69.61 -35.55 -11.27
CA MET A 339 68.98 -36.73 -10.68
C MET A 339 68.84 -36.59 -9.15
N ASN A 340 69.86 -36.07 -8.45
CA ASN A 340 69.77 -35.83 -7.01
C ASN A 340 68.68 -34.78 -6.70
N ASN A 341 68.65 -33.67 -7.45
CA ASN A 341 67.57 -32.68 -7.34
C ASN A 341 66.18 -33.31 -7.59
N ARG A 342 66.02 -34.21 -8.58
CA ARG A 342 64.76 -34.93 -8.81
C ARG A 342 64.39 -35.86 -7.65
N ALA A 343 65.36 -36.46 -6.95
CA ALA A 343 65.08 -37.22 -5.72
C ALA A 343 64.54 -36.30 -4.59
N HIS A 344 65.09 -35.09 -4.43
CA HIS A 344 64.55 -34.07 -3.52
C HIS A 344 63.15 -33.56 -3.92
N GLU A 345 62.86 -33.43 -5.22
CA GLU A 345 61.50 -33.14 -5.69
C GLU A 345 60.52 -34.27 -5.36
N LEU A 346 60.90 -35.53 -5.61
CA LEU A 346 60.09 -36.71 -5.30
C LEU A 346 59.87 -36.87 -3.80
N ALA A 347 60.85 -36.49 -2.96
CA ALA A 347 60.68 -36.42 -1.51
C ALA A 347 59.63 -35.37 -1.09
N LYS A 348 59.64 -34.17 -1.72
CA LYS A 348 58.61 -33.15 -1.51
C LYS A 348 57.23 -33.64 -1.95
N GLU A 349 57.11 -34.25 -3.12
CA GLU A 349 55.86 -34.86 -3.59
C GLU A 349 55.36 -35.98 -2.65
N HIS A 350 56.28 -36.79 -2.10
CA HIS A 350 55.95 -37.87 -1.17
C HIS A 350 55.45 -37.32 0.17
N LEU A 351 56.14 -36.33 0.75
CA LEU A 351 55.69 -35.63 1.95
C LEU A 351 54.34 -34.93 1.74
N GLN A 352 54.14 -34.27 0.60
CA GLN A 352 52.87 -33.62 0.25
C GLN A 352 51.71 -34.63 0.20
N LYS A 353 51.93 -35.83 -0.35
CA LYS A 353 50.94 -36.92 -0.35
C LYS A 353 50.72 -37.51 1.05
N ARG A 354 51.78 -37.68 1.86
CA ARG A 354 51.71 -38.19 3.25
C ARG A 354 50.94 -37.25 4.19
N ARG A 355 51.10 -35.94 3.98
CA ARG A 355 50.55 -34.81 4.76
C ARG A 355 49.26 -34.20 4.18
N ALA A 356 48.66 -34.81 3.16
CA ALA A 356 47.50 -34.27 2.44
C ALA A 356 46.19 -34.11 3.27
N PHE A 357 46.13 -34.69 4.47
CA PHE A 357 45.04 -34.54 5.44
C PHE A 357 45.17 -33.28 6.31
N LEU A 358 46.33 -32.62 6.28
CA LEU A 358 46.55 -31.36 6.95
C LEU A 358 45.92 -30.23 6.13
N ASN A 359 45.38 -29.23 6.81
CA ASN A 359 44.95 -27.98 6.18
C ASN A 359 46.11 -27.40 5.34
N PRO A 360 45.95 -27.14 4.02
CA PRO A 360 47.03 -26.64 3.18
C PRO A 360 47.46 -25.20 3.48
N GLU A 361 46.58 -24.39 4.07
CA GLU A 361 46.84 -22.99 4.47
C GLU A 361 46.28 -22.69 5.89
N PRO A 362 46.83 -23.30 6.96
CA PRO A 362 46.47 -22.97 8.34
C PRO A 362 46.55 -21.45 8.58
N LEU A 363 45.39 -20.84 8.87
CA LEU A 363 45.24 -19.39 9.07
C LEU A 363 45.76 -18.50 7.91
N GLY A 364 45.89 -19.06 6.70
CA GLY A 364 46.46 -18.39 5.52
C GLY A 364 47.97 -18.53 5.36
N VAL A 365 48.66 -19.32 6.19
CA VAL A 365 50.09 -19.65 6.05
C VAL A 365 50.22 -20.98 5.29
N PRO A 366 50.87 -21.03 4.11
CA PRO A 366 51.09 -22.30 3.40
C PRO A 366 51.92 -23.28 4.23
N LEU A 367 51.59 -24.58 4.21
CA LEU A 367 52.34 -25.62 4.94
C LEU A 367 53.85 -25.64 4.62
N SER A 368 54.24 -25.23 3.40
CA SER A 368 55.63 -25.14 2.96
C SER A 368 56.45 -24.01 3.62
N GLU A 369 55.78 -23.08 4.30
CA GLU A 369 56.41 -21.96 5.01
C GLU A 369 56.51 -22.22 6.52
N LEU A 370 55.92 -23.33 7.01
CA LEU A 370 55.99 -23.77 8.41
C LEU A 370 57.17 -24.75 8.63
N PRO A 371 57.87 -24.69 9.79
CA PRO A 371 59.02 -25.55 10.10
C PRO A 371 58.60 -26.96 10.55
N LEU A 372 57.74 -27.64 9.78
CA LEU A 372 57.14 -28.93 10.15
C LEU A 372 58.17 -30.07 10.27
N ASN A 373 59.28 -30.00 9.54
CA ASN A 373 60.34 -31.00 9.60
C ASN A 373 61.23 -30.84 10.85
N ASP A 374 61.31 -29.62 11.39
CA ASP A 374 62.12 -29.32 12.58
C ASP A 374 61.34 -29.51 13.89
N ASP A 375 60.01 -29.30 13.87
CA ASP A 375 59.15 -29.44 15.05
C ASP A 375 59.13 -30.89 15.57
N GLU A 376 59.72 -31.09 16.75
CA GLU A 376 59.86 -32.40 17.39
C GLU A 376 58.50 -33.04 17.71
N LYS A 377 57.51 -32.24 18.13
CA LYS A 377 56.16 -32.73 18.44
C LYS A 377 55.44 -33.21 17.18
N PHE A 378 55.49 -32.42 16.10
CA PHE A 378 54.88 -32.80 14.83
C PHE A 378 55.49 -34.09 14.27
N ARG A 379 56.82 -34.26 14.35
CA ARG A 379 57.50 -35.51 13.95
C ARG A 379 57.01 -36.72 14.77
N GLN A 380 56.90 -36.60 16.10
CA GLN A 380 56.40 -37.67 16.97
C GLN A 380 54.96 -38.08 16.62
N LEU A 381 54.08 -37.12 16.29
CA LEU A 381 52.73 -37.41 15.82
C LEU A 381 52.73 -38.07 14.42
N GLU A 382 53.61 -37.61 13.52
CA GLU A 382 53.73 -38.17 12.17
C GLU A 382 54.28 -39.61 12.17
N GLU A 383 55.14 -39.97 13.13
CA GLU A 383 55.58 -41.35 13.40
C GLU A 383 54.47 -42.21 14.00
N ARG A 384 53.80 -41.73 15.06
CA ARG A 384 52.69 -42.43 15.73
C ARG A 384 51.53 -42.72 14.75
N ARG A 385 51.23 -41.80 13.83
CA ARG A 385 50.26 -42.03 12.75
C ARG A 385 50.69 -43.13 11.77
N LEU A 386 51.99 -43.24 11.45
CA LEU A 386 52.50 -44.35 10.62
C LEU A 386 52.38 -45.70 11.35
N GLU A 387 52.68 -45.76 12.65
CA GLU A 387 52.55 -46.98 13.44
C GLU A 387 51.10 -47.45 13.52
N MET A 388 50.17 -46.52 13.79
CA MET A 388 48.73 -46.78 13.78
C MET A 388 48.25 -47.29 12.41
N LYS A 389 48.70 -46.67 11.31
CA LYS A 389 48.35 -47.10 9.94
C LYS A 389 48.92 -48.48 9.56
N LYS A 390 50.00 -48.92 10.22
CA LYS A 390 50.58 -50.28 10.06
C LYS A 390 49.84 -51.34 10.89
N ASN A 391 49.03 -50.96 11.87
CA ASN A 391 48.32 -51.89 12.76
C ASN A 391 46.94 -52.30 12.19
N PRO A 392 46.67 -53.58 11.88
CA PRO A 392 45.38 -54.02 11.32
C PRO A 392 44.16 -53.85 12.24
N LYS A 393 44.36 -53.41 13.49
CA LYS A 393 43.30 -53.24 14.50
C LYS A 393 42.90 -51.78 14.74
N THR A 394 43.62 -50.80 14.20
CA THR A 394 43.30 -49.39 14.39
C THR A 394 41.98 -49.05 13.70
N THR A 395 41.08 -48.41 14.45
CA THR A 395 39.79 -47.94 13.95
C THR A 395 39.91 -46.57 13.30
N ALA A 396 38.96 -46.23 12.42
CA ALA A 396 38.98 -44.95 11.70
C ALA A 396 38.98 -43.73 12.64
N ALA A 397 38.27 -43.81 13.77
CA ALA A 397 38.20 -42.73 14.76
C ALA A 397 39.55 -42.49 15.48
N GLU A 398 40.29 -43.56 15.81
CA GLU A 398 41.63 -43.43 16.40
C GLU A 398 42.66 -42.83 15.42
N LEU A 399 42.41 -42.97 14.10
CA LEU A 399 43.21 -42.33 13.06
C LEU A 399 42.78 -40.88 12.82
N GLU A 400 41.48 -40.57 12.92
CA GLU A 400 40.94 -39.22 12.81
C GLU A 400 41.40 -38.34 13.99
N GLU A 401 41.36 -38.86 15.22
CA GLU A 401 41.81 -38.16 16.44
C GLU A 401 43.29 -37.71 16.36
N ILE A 402 44.19 -38.55 15.84
CA ILE A 402 45.59 -38.16 15.63
C ILE A 402 45.80 -37.24 14.41
N GLU A 403 44.93 -37.32 13.40
CA GLU A 403 44.94 -36.39 12.27
C GLU A 403 44.46 -34.98 12.68
N ASP A 404 43.54 -34.90 13.64
CA ASP A 404 43.11 -33.65 14.31
C ASP A 404 44.22 -33.10 15.24
N GLU A 405 44.84 -33.91 16.10
CA GLU A 405 46.01 -33.51 16.92
C GLU A 405 47.13 -32.89 16.06
N MET A 406 47.39 -33.46 14.88
CA MET A 406 48.36 -32.93 13.92
C MET A 406 47.92 -31.63 13.25
N ASN A 407 46.63 -31.49 12.91
CA ASN A 407 46.09 -30.24 12.36
C ASN A 407 46.12 -29.10 13.37
N ASP A 408 45.82 -29.37 14.64
CA ASP A 408 45.92 -28.38 15.71
C ASP A 408 47.37 -27.96 15.96
N ARG A 409 48.34 -28.89 15.99
CA ARG A 409 49.76 -28.52 16.13
C ARG A 409 50.27 -27.68 14.96
N VAL A 410 49.83 -27.97 13.73
CA VAL A 410 50.13 -27.16 12.53
C VAL A 410 49.54 -25.76 12.65
N LYS A 411 48.31 -25.64 13.17
CA LYS A 411 47.66 -24.35 13.42
C LYS A 411 48.38 -23.55 14.51
N GLU A 412 48.82 -24.17 15.62
CA GLU A 412 49.65 -23.51 16.64
C GLU A 412 50.93 -22.91 16.03
N LEU A 413 51.63 -23.66 15.18
CA LEU A 413 52.84 -23.18 14.50
C LEU A 413 52.56 -21.99 13.58
N ALA A 414 51.42 -22.00 12.86
CA ALA A 414 50.97 -20.85 12.07
C ALA A 414 50.62 -19.63 12.94
N GLU A 415 49.98 -19.81 14.10
CA GLU A 415 49.72 -18.73 15.07
C GLU A 415 51.01 -18.14 15.63
N GLU A 416 51.99 -18.98 16.00
CA GLU A 416 53.30 -18.51 16.48
C GLU A 416 54.06 -17.72 15.41
N GLN A 417 54.03 -18.16 14.15
CA GLN A 417 54.66 -17.47 13.04
C GLN A 417 53.95 -16.15 12.74
N LEU A 418 52.62 -16.15 12.56
CA LEU A 418 51.85 -14.94 12.31
C LEU A 418 52.00 -13.92 13.44
N ARG A 419 52.06 -14.34 14.71
CA ARG A 419 52.31 -13.46 15.86
C ARG A 419 53.67 -12.76 15.78
N ARG A 420 54.70 -13.43 15.26
CA ARG A 420 56.04 -12.82 15.03
C ARG A 420 56.03 -11.93 13.79
N GLU A 421 55.36 -12.34 12.73
CA GLU A 421 55.28 -11.58 11.48
C GLU A 421 54.51 -10.27 11.63
N ARG A 422 53.36 -10.31 12.33
CA ARG A 422 52.44 -9.19 12.59
C ARG A 422 52.87 -8.23 13.72
N ALA A 423 54.02 -8.46 14.36
CA ALA A 423 54.46 -7.73 15.55
C ALA A 423 54.78 -6.23 15.31
N PHE A 424 54.76 -5.76 14.06
CA PHE A 424 54.94 -4.34 13.69
C PHE A 424 53.61 -3.56 13.60
N LEU A 425 52.48 -4.26 13.55
CA LEU A 425 51.14 -3.65 13.50
C LEU A 425 50.80 -3.00 14.85
N ASP A 426 49.94 -1.99 14.82
CA ASP A 426 49.25 -1.48 16.01
C ASP A 426 48.57 -2.65 16.74
N PRO A 427 48.80 -2.88 18.04
CA PRO A 427 48.12 -3.93 18.80
C PRO A 427 46.60 -3.75 18.90
N GLU A 428 46.11 -2.49 18.85
CA GLU A 428 44.70 -2.13 19.05
C GLU A 428 44.24 -1.06 18.03
N PRO A 429 44.26 -1.35 16.71
CA PRO A 429 43.83 -0.40 15.68
C PRO A 429 42.37 0.03 15.92
N GLU A 430 42.14 1.36 16.00
CA GLU A 430 40.85 1.96 16.38
C GLU A 430 40.30 1.43 17.74
N GLY A 431 41.19 0.94 18.62
CA GLY A 431 40.86 0.35 19.91
C GLY A 431 40.40 -1.11 19.87
N ILE A 432 40.39 -1.77 18.70
CA ILE A 432 40.03 -3.19 18.59
C ILE A 432 41.32 -4.05 18.59
N PRO A 433 41.49 -5.00 19.52
CA PRO A 433 42.64 -5.90 19.52
C PRO A 433 42.81 -6.68 18.21
N LEU A 434 44.04 -6.81 17.70
CA LEU A 434 44.33 -7.58 16.47
C LEU A 434 43.79 -9.01 16.46
N SER A 435 43.60 -9.63 17.63
CA SER A 435 43.00 -10.97 17.80
C SER A 435 41.49 -11.03 17.51
N GLU A 436 40.79 -9.90 17.58
CA GLU A 436 39.36 -9.78 17.29
C GLU A 436 39.09 -9.44 15.81
N LEU A 437 40.12 -9.01 15.06
CA LEU A 437 40.02 -8.68 13.65
C LEU A 437 40.14 -9.91 12.72
N PRO A 438 39.37 -9.98 11.62
CA PRO A 438 39.38 -11.11 10.69
C PRO A 438 40.57 -11.09 9.71
N LEU A 439 41.77 -10.71 10.15
CA LEU A 439 42.97 -10.51 9.31
C LEU A 439 43.32 -11.74 8.45
N SER A 440 43.29 -12.94 9.05
CA SER A 440 43.55 -14.21 8.35
C SER A 440 42.42 -14.65 7.38
N LYS A 441 41.26 -13.96 7.38
CA LYS A 441 40.17 -14.19 6.41
C LYS A 441 40.22 -13.18 5.26
N ASP A 442 40.60 -11.92 5.53
CA ASP A 442 40.75 -10.90 4.49
C ASP A 442 41.70 -11.38 3.39
N LYS A 443 41.29 -11.20 2.13
CA LYS A 443 42.08 -11.66 0.98
C LYS A 443 43.26 -10.73 0.73
N HIS A 444 43.05 -9.43 0.85
CA HIS A 444 44.06 -8.42 0.55
C HIS A 444 45.17 -8.43 1.59
N PHE A 445 44.82 -8.53 2.88
CA PHE A 445 45.78 -8.68 3.97
C PHE A 445 46.70 -9.90 3.78
N ARG A 446 46.15 -11.07 3.43
CA ARG A 446 46.95 -12.28 3.13
C ARG A 446 47.86 -12.13 1.91
N GLU A 447 47.44 -11.41 0.88
CA GLU A 447 48.28 -11.09 -0.28
C GLU A 447 49.46 -10.20 0.13
N MET A 448 49.25 -9.25 1.05
CA MET A 448 50.32 -8.41 1.62
C MET A 448 51.26 -9.20 2.54
N GLU A 449 50.75 -10.08 3.41
CA GLU A 449 51.57 -10.99 4.22
C GLU A 449 52.50 -11.85 3.33
N LYS A 450 51.95 -12.42 2.26
CA LYS A 450 52.71 -13.20 1.28
C LYS A 450 53.78 -12.37 0.56
N LYS A 451 53.46 -11.13 0.19
CA LYS A 451 54.41 -10.17 -0.40
C LYS A 451 55.52 -9.82 0.61
N LEU A 452 55.18 -9.57 1.88
CA LEU A 452 56.13 -9.24 2.95
C LEU A 452 57.10 -10.39 3.22
N ARG A 453 56.62 -11.64 3.30
CA ARG A 453 57.48 -12.84 3.37
C ARG A 453 58.43 -12.95 2.18
N GLY A 454 57.94 -12.62 0.97
CA GLY A 454 58.77 -12.55 -0.25
C GLY A 454 59.89 -11.52 -0.15
N LEU A 455 59.58 -10.29 0.26
CA LEU A 455 60.54 -9.19 0.38
C LEU A 455 61.55 -9.43 1.52
N ARG A 456 61.12 -10.02 2.65
CA ARG A 456 61.97 -10.38 3.80
C ARG A 456 62.99 -11.50 3.51
N LYS A 457 63.01 -12.09 2.31
CA LYS A 457 64.10 -12.98 1.87
C LYS A 457 65.42 -12.22 1.65
N ASP A 458 65.36 -10.97 1.20
CA ASP A 458 66.51 -10.07 1.01
C ASP A 458 66.32 -8.72 1.74
N PRO A 459 66.28 -8.69 3.09
CA PRO A 459 65.85 -7.50 3.85
C PRO A 459 66.68 -6.23 3.58
N ARG A 460 67.97 -6.39 3.25
CA ARG A 460 68.87 -5.25 2.98
C ARG A 460 68.63 -4.58 1.63
N LYS A 461 68.09 -5.31 0.66
CA LYS A 461 67.82 -4.80 -0.69
C LYS A 461 66.43 -4.18 -0.79
N ASN A 462 65.48 -4.75 -0.05
CA ASN A 462 64.06 -4.42 -0.14
C ASN A 462 63.59 -3.53 1.04
N ALA A 463 64.49 -2.83 1.73
CA ALA A 463 64.20 -2.18 3.01
C ALA A 463 63.12 -1.08 2.93
N GLU A 464 63.08 -0.30 1.84
CA GLU A 464 62.01 0.68 1.58
C GLU A 464 60.67 -0.04 1.30
N GLU A 465 60.65 -0.98 0.35
CA GLU A 465 59.44 -1.73 -0.01
C GLU A 465 58.85 -2.53 1.16
N ILE A 466 59.68 -3.02 2.09
CA ILE A 466 59.24 -3.65 3.34
C ILE A 466 58.55 -2.63 4.24
N LYS A 467 59.14 -1.45 4.43
CA LYS A 467 58.60 -0.39 5.30
C LYS A 467 57.28 0.17 4.76
N ASP A 468 57.19 0.40 3.46
CA ASP A 468 55.97 0.89 2.82
C ASP A 468 54.86 -0.17 2.92
N LEU A 469 55.18 -1.45 2.70
CA LEU A 469 54.21 -2.54 2.86
C LEU A 469 53.80 -2.78 4.32
N GLU A 470 54.70 -2.57 5.29
CA GLU A 470 54.36 -2.59 6.72
C GLU A 470 53.41 -1.44 7.09
N TYR A 471 53.54 -0.26 6.47
CA TYR A 471 52.58 0.83 6.60
C TYR A 471 51.22 0.50 5.97
N ASP A 472 51.20 0.00 4.72
CA ASP A 472 49.97 -0.41 4.02
C ASP A 472 49.21 -1.51 4.77
N MET A 473 49.94 -2.48 5.35
CA MET A 473 49.35 -3.52 6.18
C MET A 473 48.76 -2.97 7.48
N ASN A 474 49.40 -1.95 8.09
CA ASN A 474 48.84 -1.30 9.27
C ASN A 474 47.56 -0.52 8.93
N ASP A 475 47.55 0.27 7.85
CA ASP A 475 46.33 0.99 7.43
C ASP A 475 45.19 0.03 7.07
N ARG A 476 45.47 -1.11 6.42
CA ARG A 476 44.46 -2.15 6.17
C ARG A 476 43.92 -2.77 7.46
N ALA A 477 44.73 -2.88 8.53
CA ALA A 477 44.24 -3.32 9.83
C ALA A 477 43.28 -2.30 10.45
N HIS A 478 43.59 -0.99 10.37
CA HIS A 478 42.66 0.08 10.76
C HIS A 478 41.39 0.12 9.88
N GLU A 479 41.49 -0.10 8.56
CA GLU A 479 40.34 -0.17 7.67
C GLU A 479 39.39 -1.32 8.06
N LEU A 480 39.94 -2.50 8.38
CA LEU A 480 39.17 -3.65 8.85
C LEU A 480 38.54 -3.39 10.22
N ALA A 481 39.24 -2.69 11.13
CA ALA A 481 38.69 -2.27 12.42
C ALA A 481 37.52 -1.27 12.26
N ARG A 482 37.71 -0.20 11.49
CA ARG A 482 36.65 0.78 11.16
C ARG A 482 35.44 0.08 10.57
N ARG A 483 35.65 -0.80 9.58
CA ARG A 483 34.59 -1.57 8.94
C ARG A 483 33.83 -2.47 9.93
N GLN A 484 34.53 -3.12 10.85
CA GLN A 484 33.91 -3.99 11.86
C GLN A 484 33.01 -3.21 12.82
N LEU A 485 33.35 -1.96 13.15
CA LEU A 485 32.48 -1.05 13.89
C LEU A 485 31.29 -0.60 13.02
N THR A 486 31.53 -0.17 11.77
CA THR A 486 30.49 0.29 10.83
C THR A 486 29.45 -0.79 10.53
N ASP A 487 29.88 -2.03 10.26
CA ASP A 487 29.00 -3.16 9.94
C ASP A 487 28.11 -3.57 11.15
N ASP A 488 28.46 -3.16 12.39
CA ASP A 488 27.68 -3.42 13.61
C ASP A 488 26.70 -2.28 13.99
N ARG A 489 26.56 -1.24 13.15
CA ARG A 489 25.62 -0.08 13.32
C ARG A 489 24.13 -0.41 13.19
N SER A 490 23.75 -1.69 13.22
CA SER A 490 22.36 -2.18 13.13
C SER A 490 21.41 -1.74 14.24
N TYR A 491 21.93 -1.11 15.30
CA TYR A 491 21.17 -0.49 16.39
C TYR A 491 20.67 0.93 16.05
N LEU A 492 21.19 1.54 14.98
CA LEU A 492 20.73 2.82 14.45
C LEU A 492 19.63 2.64 13.40
N PRO A 493 18.69 3.59 13.27
CA PRO A 493 17.79 3.69 12.14
C PRO A 493 18.53 3.78 10.78
N ILE A 494 17.95 3.17 9.74
CA ILE A 494 18.48 3.21 8.37
C ILE A 494 18.52 4.66 7.81
N GLU A 495 17.55 5.48 8.23
CA GLU A 495 17.50 6.92 7.97
C GLU A 495 17.32 7.68 9.29
N LEU A 496 18.14 8.71 9.51
CA LEU A 496 18.04 9.65 10.63
C LEU A 496 17.62 11.01 10.07
N CYS A 497 16.50 11.56 10.57
CA CYS A 497 15.90 12.80 10.05
C CYS A 497 15.72 12.83 8.51
N GLY A 498 15.46 11.67 7.88
CA GLY A 498 15.33 11.54 6.41
C GLY A 498 16.66 11.60 5.64
N VAL A 499 17.80 11.53 6.32
CA VAL A 499 19.13 11.33 5.73
C VAL A 499 19.54 9.86 5.87
N PRO A 500 19.93 9.18 4.78
CA PRO A 500 20.47 7.82 4.86
C PRO A 500 21.73 7.78 5.73
N LEU A 501 21.87 6.75 6.57
CA LEU A 501 23.01 6.60 7.48
C LEU A 501 24.38 6.67 6.76
N THR A 502 24.43 6.25 5.49
CA THR A 502 25.63 6.26 4.63
C THR A 502 26.07 7.64 4.14
N ASP A 503 25.20 8.66 4.18
CA ASP A 503 25.54 10.04 3.78
C ASP A 503 25.94 10.89 5.01
N LEU A 504 25.85 10.35 6.23
CA LEU A 504 26.21 11.04 7.49
C LEU A 504 27.70 10.83 7.86
N PRO A 505 28.43 11.88 8.29
CA PRO A 505 29.84 11.81 8.68
C PRO A 505 30.00 11.29 10.13
N LEU A 506 29.49 10.09 10.42
CA LEU A 506 29.56 9.50 11.77
C LEU A 506 31.01 9.14 12.16
N ASP A 507 31.84 8.76 11.19
CA ASP A 507 33.23 8.37 11.40
C ASP A 507 34.14 9.56 11.73
N ASP A 508 33.73 10.78 11.37
CA ASP A 508 34.46 12.01 11.68
C ASP A 508 34.22 12.48 13.14
N ASP A 509 33.17 11.99 13.81
CA ASP A 509 32.83 12.42 15.17
C ASP A 509 33.57 11.61 16.25
N GLU A 510 34.44 12.28 16.99
CA GLU A 510 35.29 11.68 18.03
C GLU A 510 34.45 11.00 19.13
N LYS A 511 33.39 11.67 19.63
CA LYS A 511 32.52 11.15 20.70
C LYS A 511 31.71 9.94 20.24
N PHE A 512 31.23 9.96 18.99
CA PHE A 512 30.52 8.83 18.41
C PHE A 512 31.42 7.59 18.34
N ARG A 513 32.67 7.74 17.88
CA ARG A 513 33.66 6.65 17.83
C ARG A 513 34.01 6.10 19.23
N GLU A 514 34.19 6.96 20.23
CA GLU A 514 34.44 6.53 21.62
C GLU A 514 33.31 5.65 22.18
N LEU A 515 32.05 6.07 22.01
CA LEU A 515 30.87 5.31 22.46
C LEU A 515 30.68 4.01 21.67
N GLU A 516 30.99 4.00 20.37
CA GLU A 516 30.89 2.82 19.52
C GLU A 516 31.92 1.74 19.92
N LEU A 517 33.13 2.18 20.30
CA LEU A 517 34.16 1.31 20.87
C LEU A 517 33.79 0.80 22.28
N GLU A 518 33.18 1.65 23.13
CA GLU A 518 32.65 1.21 24.44
C GLU A 518 31.59 0.12 24.26
N ARG A 519 30.67 0.30 23.30
CA ARG A 519 29.64 -0.67 22.94
C ARG A 519 30.23 -1.99 22.42
N HIS A 520 31.22 -1.94 21.54
CA HIS A 520 31.95 -3.13 21.05
C HIS A 520 32.56 -3.92 22.21
N ASN A 521 33.16 -3.23 23.18
CA ASN A 521 33.72 -3.86 24.37
C ASN A 521 32.66 -4.47 25.31
N LEU A 522 31.51 -3.80 25.52
CA LEU A 522 30.40 -4.35 26.31
C LEU A 522 29.78 -5.59 25.65
N LYS A 523 29.73 -5.64 24.31
CA LYS A 523 29.27 -6.78 23.51
C LYS A 523 30.11 -8.06 23.64
N LYS A 524 31.25 -8.04 24.37
CA LYS A 524 32.02 -9.25 24.67
C LYS A 524 31.29 -10.20 25.64
N ASP A 525 30.36 -9.70 26.45
CA ASP A 525 29.40 -10.51 27.23
C ASP A 525 27.98 -9.89 27.15
N PRO A 526 27.23 -10.12 26.05
CA PRO A 526 25.96 -9.46 25.81
C PRO A 526 24.87 -9.79 26.83
N LYS A 527 24.96 -10.96 27.48
CA LYS A 527 23.94 -11.41 28.44
C LYS A 527 24.10 -10.73 29.79
N ARG A 528 25.34 -10.48 30.21
CA ARG A 528 25.65 -9.80 31.47
C ARG A 528 25.53 -8.28 31.36
N ASN A 529 25.88 -7.73 30.20
CA ASN A 529 25.96 -6.29 29.98
C ASN A 529 24.71 -5.69 29.28
N ALA A 530 23.61 -6.45 29.19
CA ALA A 530 22.44 -6.08 28.37
C ALA A 530 21.89 -4.66 28.63
N ASP A 531 21.74 -4.27 29.90
CA ASP A 531 21.28 -2.91 30.25
C ASP A 531 22.33 -1.85 29.87
N ALA A 532 23.62 -2.08 30.13
CA ALA A 532 24.68 -1.15 29.77
C ALA A 532 24.85 -0.99 28.24
N ILE A 533 24.60 -2.05 27.46
CA ILE A 533 24.58 -1.99 25.99
C ILE A 533 23.43 -1.10 25.53
N ARG A 534 22.22 -1.27 26.06
CA ARG A 534 21.08 -0.40 25.74
C ARG A 534 21.36 1.06 26.09
N ASP A 535 21.87 1.32 27.30
CA ASP A 535 22.16 2.68 27.76
C ASP A 535 23.28 3.38 26.94
N ILE A 536 24.14 2.62 26.24
CA ILE A 536 25.12 3.14 25.26
C ILE A 536 24.51 3.26 23.86
N GLU A 537 23.65 2.32 23.44
CA GLU A 537 22.88 2.41 22.18
C GLU A 537 21.95 3.63 22.16
N ASP A 538 21.34 3.99 23.29
CA ASP A 538 20.53 5.20 23.43
C ASP A 538 21.40 6.47 23.25
N LYS A 539 22.57 6.55 23.91
CA LYS A 539 23.52 7.67 23.73
C LYS A 539 24.08 7.79 22.31
N LEU A 540 24.33 6.66 21.65
CA LEU A 540 24.80 6.63 20.26
C LEU A 540 23.68 7.08 19.32
N ASN A 541 22.43 6.69 19.57
CA ASN A 541 21.28 7.22 18.84
C ASN A 541 21.16 8.74 19.04
N ASP A 542 21.19 9.24 20.27
CA ASP A 542 21.15 10.68 20.58
C ASP A 542 22.26 11.45 19.85
N ARG A 543 23.51 10.96 19.92
CA ARG A 543 24.64 11.59 19.23
C ARG A 543 24.52 11.53 17.70
N ALA A 544 24.00 10.44 17.14
CA ALA A 544 23.73 10.33 15.71
C ALA A 544 22.62 11.29 15.25
N PHE A 545 21.59 11.53 16.07
CA PHE A 545 20.58 12.56 15.83
C PHE A 545 21.19 13.97 15.85
N GLU A 546 22.08 14.29 16.80
CA GLU A 546 22.82 15.56 16.81
C GLU A 546 23.65 15.75 15.53
N ILE A 547 24.38 14.72 15.09
CA ILE A 547 25.19 14.76 13.86
C ILE A 547 24.29 14.93 12.62
N ALA A 548 23.14 14.25 12.56
CA ALA A 548 22.18 14.39 11.47
C ALA A 548 21.57 15.81 11.40
N ALA A 549 21.22 16.40 12.55
CA ALA A 549 20.73 17.77 12.63
C ALA A 549 21.79 18.80 12.22
N ASP A 550 23.04 18.63 12.67
CA ASP A 550 24.17 19.46 12.28
C ASP A 550 24.52 19.35 10.79
N TYR A 551 24.42 18.15 10.22
CA TYR A 551 24.58 17.89 8.79
C TYR A 551 23.49 18.58 7.97
N LEU A 552 22.22 18.39 8.34
CA LEU A 552 21.07 19.03 7.68
C LEU A 552 21.16 20.56 7.74
N ARG A 553 21.51 21.14 8.89
CA ARG A 553 21.68 22.59 9.05
C ARG A 553 22.70 23.16 8.05
N LYS A 554 23.85 22.49 7.88
CA LYS A 554 24.89 22.87 6.91
C LYS A 554 24.45 22.63 5.46
N GLU A 555 23.75 21.52 5.19
CA GLU A 555 23.21 21.22 3.86
C GLU A 555 22.18 22.26 3.40
N ARG A 556 21.40 22.82 4.33
CA ARG A 556 20.26 23.74 4.13
C ARG A 556 20.62 25.24 4.18
N GLU A 557 21.89 25.61 4.31
CA GLU A 557 22.34 27.03 4.37
C GLU A 557 21.95 27.89 3.15
N TYR A 558 21.53 27.28 2.04
CA TYR A 558 21.05 27.97 0.83
C TYR A 558 19.56 28.37 0.89
N LEU A 559 18.82 27.92 1.92
CA LEU A 559 17.43 28.28 2.13
C LEU A 559 17.33 29.69 2.73
N ASP A 560 16.26 30.40 2.38
CA ASP A 560 15.80 31.58 3.11
C ASP A 560 15.62 31.20 4.59
N SER A 561 16.17 32.01 5.50
CA SER A 561 16.08 31.77 6.94
C SER A 561 14.73 32.21 7.51
N GLN A 562 13.99 33.08 6.80
CA GLN A 562 12.67 33.57 7.21
C GLN A 562 11.68 33.65 6.02
N PRO A 563 11.37 32.53 5.33
CA PRO A 563 10.35 32.51 4.29
C PRO A 563 9.01 33.06 4.81
N GLU A 564 8.51 34.12 4.17
CA GLU A 564 7.30 34.88 4.60
C GLU A 564 7.32 35.33 6.08
N GLY A 565 8.51 35.55 6.64
CA GLY A 565 8.71 35.95 8.05
C GLY A 565 8.65 34.81 9.06
N ILE A 566 8.46 33.56 8.63
CA ILE A 566 8.47 32.37 9.49
C ILE A 566 9.88 31.80 9.52
N SER A 567 10.46 31.60 10.72
CA SER A 567 11.77 30.94 10.85
C SER A 567 11.77 29.60 10.14
N ILE A 568 12.81 29.31 9.36
CA ILE A 568 12.94 28.06 8.60
C ILE A 568 12.84 26.82 9.50
N ASP A 569 13.26 26.91 10.77
CA ASP A 569 13.15 25.84 11.78
C ASP A 569 11.69 25.51 12.17
N ARG A 570 10.75 26.42 11.94
CA ARG A 570 9.30 26.21 12.15
C ARG A 570 8.62 25.61 10.91
N VAL A 571 9.30 25.57 9.77
CA VAL A 571 8.75 24.99 8.54
C VAL A 571 8.99 23.47 8.56
N PRO A 572 7.97 22.61 8.38
CA PRO A 572 8.10 21.15 8.53
C PRO A 572 8.72 20.50 7.29
N LEU A 573 9.92 20.96 6.90
CA LEU A 573 10.66 20.51 5.72
C LEU A 573 10.90 18.99 5.72
N ASP A 574 11.17 18.41 6.88
CA ASP A 574 11.45 16.97 7.04
C ASP A 574 10.20 16.09 6.84
N MET A 575 9.01 16.65 7.05
CA MET A 575 7.75 15.94 6.85
C MET A 575 7.26 16.05 5.40
N ASP A 576 7.61 17.12 4.68
CA ASP A 576 7.22 17.30 3.28
C ASP A 576 7.97 16.32 2.37
N ARG A 577 7.18 15.53 1.63
CA ARG A 577 7.73 14.49 0.74
C ARG A 577 8.41 15.09 -0.48
N GLU A 578 7.83 16.12 -1.08
CA GLU A 578 8.37 16.77 -2.29
C GLU A 578 9.70 17.47 -1.97
N PHE A 579 9.80 18.15 -0.83
CA PHE A 579 11.04 18.72 -0.33
C PHE A 579 12.14 17.66 -0.16
N ARG A 580 11.86 16.55 0.54
CA ARG A 580 12.83 15.45 0.72
C ARG A 580 13.28 14.79 -0.58
N GLU A 581 12.37 14.54 -1.52
CA GLU A 581 12.73 13.98 -2.84
C GLU A 581 13.66 14.93 -3.62
N MET A 582 13.42 16.25 -3.54
CA MET A 582 14.31 17.25 -4.12
C MET A 582 15.66 17.35 -3.38
N GLU A 583 15.71 17.30 -2.04
CA GLU A 583 16.99 17.27 -1.30
C GLU A 583 17.86 16.05 -1.66
N GLN A 584 17.26 14.87 -1.79
CA GLN A 584 17.98 13.67 -2.22
C GLN A 584 18.57 13.83 -3.63
N GLU A 585 17.84 14.44 -4.56
CA GLU A 585 18.36 14.72 -5.90
C GLU A 585 19.45 15.80 -5.89
N ARG A 586 19.34 16.82 -5.02
CA ARG A 586 20.41 17.80 -4.78
C ARG A 586 21.69 17.09 -4.34
N ARG A 587 21.62 16.19 -3.36
CA ARG A 587 22.76 15.41 -2.85
C ARG A 587 23.41 14.58 -3.95
N ARG A 588 22.63 13.97 -4.84
CA ARG A 588 23.16 13.22 -6.01
C ARG A 588 23.86 14.13 -7.00
N LEU A 589 23.24 15.23 -7.40
CA LEU A 589 23.81 16.17 -8.38
C LEU A 589 25.10 16.82 -7.86
N LYS A 590 25.16 17.14 -6.56
CA LYS A 590 26.33 17.73 -5.88
C LYS A 590 27.57 16.81 -5.85
N LYS A 591 27.42 15.50 -6.10
CA LYS A 591 28.55 14.55 -6.22
C LYS A 591 29.34 14.72 -7.54
N ASP A 592 28.79 15.37 -8.57
CA ASP A 592 29.51 15.73 -9.81
C ASP A 592 29.69 17.25 -9.94
N PRO A 593 30.95 17.76 -9.97
CA PRO A 593 31.23 19.20 -10.04
C PRO A 593 30.78 19.90 -11.33
N ASN A 594 30.34 19.16 -12.36
CA ASN A 594 29.79 19.74 -13.59
C ASN A 594 28.31 20.17 -13.46
N ASN A 595 27.57 19.65 -12.48
CA ASN A 595 26.12 19.86 -12.35
C ASN A 595 25.70 21.18 -11.68
N LYS A 596 26.62 22.14 -11.50
CA LYS A 596 26.40 23.39 -10.74
C LYS A 596 25.12 24.14 -11.10
N LYS A 597 24.77 24.21 -12.39
CA LYS A 597 23.53 24.86 -12.83
C LYS A 597 22.29 24.10 -12.37
N ALA A 598 22.27 22.78 -12.54
CA ALA A 598 21.14 21.94 -12.11
C ALA A 598 20.96 21.95 -10.58
N VAL A 599 22.05 22.11 -9.81
CA VAL A 599 21.98 22.33 -8.37
C VAL A 599 21.33 23.67 -8.04
N LEU A 600 21.75 24.78 -8.67
CA LEU A 600 21.15 26.10 -8.45
C LEU A 600 19.66 26.16 -8.83
N ASP A 601 19.30 25.64 -10.02
CA ASP A 601 17.90 25.57 -10.48
C ASP A 601 17.01 24.74 -9.52
N LEU A 602 17.61 23.83 -8.74
CA LEU A 602 16.92 22.95 -7.79
C LEU A 602 16.93 23.54 -6.36
N GLU A 603 17.94 24.32 -5.98
CA GLU A 603 17.98 25.15 -4.76
C GLU A 603 16.93 26.27 -4.80
N GLU A 604 16.67 26.88 -5.96
CA GLU A 604 15.58 27.85 -6.15
C GLU A 604 14.20 27.19 -5.94
N ARG A 605 14.01 25.96 -6.46
CA ARG A 605 12.78 25.18 -6.26
C ARG A 605 12.57 24.75 -4.81
N LEU A 606 13.64 24.37 -4.10
CA LEU A 606 13.60 24.05 -2.67
C LEU A 606 13.23 25.30 -1.85
N ASN A 607 13.80 26.48 -2.17
CA ASN A 607 13.38 27.75 -1.58
C ASN A 607 11.90 28.07 -1.85
N GLN A 608 11.42 27.88 -3.09
CA GLN A 608 10.01 28.06 -3.41
C GLN A 608 9.11 27.12 -2.60
N ARG A 609 9.50 25.85 -2.43
CA ARG A 609 8.73 24.89 -1.63
C ARG A 609 8.73 25.25 -0.13
N ALA A 610 9.86 25.69 0.42
CA ALA A 610 9.94 26.20 1.79
C ALA A 610 9.01 27.41 1.99
N ARG A 611 8.94 28.31 1.00
CA ARG A 611 8.01 29.44 0.96
C ARG A 611 6.53 29.01 0.91
N GLU A 612 6.18 28.02 0.08
CA GLU A 612 4.83 27.45 0.02
C GLU A 612 4.42 26.81 1.37
N LEU A 613 5.33 26.09 2.03
CA LEU A 613 5.11 25.51 3.35
C LEU A 613 5.00 26.59 4.44
N ALA A 614 5.77 27.68 4.35
CA ALA A 614 5.60 28.84 5.23
C ALA A 614 4.23 29.53 5.04
N LEU A 615 3.77 29.71 3.80
CA LEU A 615 2.41 30.22 3.53
C LEU A 615 1.34 29.32 4.18
N ASN A 616 1.48 27.99 4.12
CA ASN A 616 0.56 27.05 4.80
C ASN A 616 0.49 27.26 6.32
N ILE A 617 1.61 27.59 6.97
CA ILE A 617 1.68 27.90 8.41
C ILE A 617 1.12 29.29 8.70
N LEU A 618 1.35 30.26 7.82
CA LEU A 618 0.83 31.63 7.96
C LEU A 618 -0.69 31.68 7.81
N GLY A 619 -1.24 30.83 6.92
CA GLY A 619 -2.64 30.81 6.54
C GLY A 619 -3.07 32.03 5.70
N TRP A 620 -4.32 32.04 5.26
CA TRP A 620 -4.95 33.27 4.77
C TRP A 620 -5.20 34.21 5.94
N GLN A 621 -4.93 35.51 5.79
CA GLN A 621 -5.08 36.50 6.87
C GLN A 621 -6.04 37.64 6.52
N ASP A 622 -6.96 37.90 7.45
CA ASP A 622 -7.93 38.99 7.45
C ASP A 622 -7.32 40.24 8.08
N VAL A 623 -6.38 40.86 7.37
CA VAL A 623 -5.58 42.00 7.89
C VAL A 623 -6.48 43.16 8.33
N GLU A 624 -7.53 43.47 7.55
CA GLU A 624 -8.45 44.57 7.85
C GLU A 624 -9.25 44.33 9.14
N PHE A 625 -9.81 43.12 9.32
CA PHE A 625 -10.57 42.80 10.54
C PHE A 625 -9.66 42.72 11.77
N HIS A 626 -8.48 42.11 11.65
CA HIS A 626 -7.54 42.00 12.76
C HIS A 626 -7.00 43.37 13.20
N GLU A 627 -6.54 44.22 12.30
CA GLU A 627 -6.04 45.56 12.65
C GLU A 627 -7.13 46.43 13.32
N ALA A 628 -8.40 46.29 12.91
CA ALA A 628 -9.53 46.98 13.52
C ALA A 628 -9.97 46.42 14.89
N ASN A 629 -9.54 45.21 15.26
CA ASN A 629 -9.92 44.54 16.51
C ASN A 629 -8.71 44.16 17.40
N LYS A 630 -7.47 44.50 17.02
CA LYS A 630 -6.26 44.06 17.75
C LYS A 630 -6.28 44.42 19.23
N ASP A 631 -6.76 45.62 19.57
CA ASP A 631 -6.81 46.14 20.94
C ASP A 631 -7.87 45.43 21.82
N VAL A 632 -8.69 44.54 21.24
CA VAL A 632 -9.74 43.79 21.93
C VAL A 632 -9.14 42.62 22.75
N ALA A 633 -8.03 42.04 22.32
CA ALA A 633 -7.42 40.86 22.95
C ALA A 633 -5.90 40.95 22.96
N GLU A 634 -5.30 40.38 24.01
CA GLU A 634 -3.87 40.42 24.28
C GLU A 634 -3.08 39.60 23.25
N GLU A 635 -3.62 38.44 22.86
CA GLU A 635 -3.01 37.52 21.91
C GLU A 635 -4.01 37.08 20.82
N TRP A 636 -3.49 36.77 19.62
CA TRP A 636 -4.28 36.32 18.46
C TRP A 636 -3.67 35.08 17.76
N PRO A 637 -3.47 33.95 18.49
CA PRO A 637 -2.95 32.72 17.90
C PRO A 637 -3.92 32.14 16.86
N ARG A 638 -3.40 31.37 15.90
CA ARG A 638 -4.25 30.54 15.04
C ARG A 638 -4.92 29.46 15.90
N ILE A 639 -6.17 29.12 15.61
CA ILE A 639 -6.91 28.12 16.39
C ILE A 639 -6.23 26.74 16.41
N CYS A 640 -5.43 26.41 15.38
CA CYS A 640 -4.62 25.20 15.32
C CYS A 640 -3.38 25.20 16.24
N GLU A 641 -2.94 26.37 16.71
CA GLU A 641 -1.89 26.51 17.73
C GLU A 641 -2.49 26.38 19.13
N LEU A 642 -3.73 26.85 19.30
CA LEU A 642 -4.48 26.78 20.56
C LEU A 642 -5.02 25.36 20.86
N TYR A 643 -5.67 24.74 19.87
CA TYR A 643 -6.24 23.39 19.95
C TYR A 643 -5.79 22.53 18.75
N PRO A 644 -4.53 22.04 18.73
CA PRO A 644 -3.96 21.26 17.63
C PRO A 644 -4.74 20.01 17.22
N GLU A 645 -5.53 19.45 18.13
CA GLU A 645 -6.40 18.29 17.91
C GLU A 645 -7.43 18.51 16.79
N GLY A 646 -8.08 19.68 16.77
CA GLY A 646 -9.24 19.94 15.90
C GLY A 646 -8.92 20.03 14.40
N ILE A 647 -7.65 20.16 13.99
CA ILE A 647 -7.27 20.16 12.57
C ILE A 647 -7.52 18.80 11.88
N ARG A 648 -7.75 17.75 12.68
CA ARG A 648 -8.03 16.37 12.23
C ARG A 648 -9.51 16.03 12.27
N GLU A 649 -10.34 16.93 12.79
CA GLU A 649 -11.79 16.77 12.92
C GLU A 649 -12.50 17.48 11.76
N ASP A 650 -13.84 17.39 11.71
CA ASP A 650 -14.63 18.22 10.80
C ASP A 650 -14.78 19.63 11.38
N VAL A 651 -14.77 20.66 10.52
CA VAL A 651 -14.91 22.08 10.90
C VAL A 651 -16.13 22.34 11.81
N VAL A 652 -17.18 21.54 11.62
CA VAL A 652 -18.34 21.46 12.52
C VAL A 652 -18.69 19.98 12.68
N PRO A 653 -18.83 19.46 13.92
CA PRO A 653 -19.20 18.06 14.13
C PRO A 653 -20.61 17.74 13.60
N GLU A 654 -20.86 16.48 13.26
CA GLU A 654 -22.18 16.00 12.81
C GLU A 654 -23.26 16.25 13.87
N ILE A 655 -22.90 16.07 15.15
CA ILE A 655 -23.73 16.35 16.32
C ILE A 655 -23.09 17.51 17.08
N THR A 656 -23.82 18.61 17.20
CA THR A 656 -23.52 19.72 18.12
C THR A 656 -24.28 19.53 19.42
N GLN A 657 -23.72 19.97 20.55
CA GLN A 657 -24.35 19.95 21.86
C GLN A 657 -24.39 21.36 22.49
N PRO A 658 -25.35 21.65 23.39
CA PRO A 658 -25.34 22.90 24.14
C PRO A 658 -24.05 23.12 24.94
N SER A 659 -23.44 22.03 25.43
CA SER A 659 -22.22 22.00 26.24
C SER A 659 -20.91 22.11 25.46
N ASP A 660 -20.97 22.23 24.12
CA ASP A 660 -19.78 22.53 23.29
C ASP A 660 -19.22 23.94 23.58
N VAL A 661 -20.00 24.80 24.25
CA VAL A 661 -19.77 26.24 24.33
C VAL A 661 -20.12 26.81 25.71
N CYS A 662 -19.31 27.76 26.19
CA CYS A 662 -19.59 28.53 27.40
C CYS A 662 -19.10 29.98 27.29
N SER A 663 -19.49 30.81 28.25
CA SER A 663 -19.03 32.19 28.41
C SER A 663 -17.67 32.20 29.10
N ALA A 664 -16.76 33.08 28.68
CA ALA A 664 -15.61 33.45 29.50
C ALA A 664 -16.08 34.19 30.77
N PRO A 665 -15.36 34.07 31.90
CA PRO A 665 -15.71 34.76 33.14
C PRO A 665 -15.92 36.28 32.94
N GLY A 666 -17.00 36.81 33.52
CA GLY A 666 -17.38 38.23 33.38
C GLY A 666 -17.96 38.65 32.02
N CYS A 667 -18.04 37.78 31.01
CA CYS A 667 -18.56 38.13 29.67
C CYS A 667 -20.08 37.93 29.54
N ALA A 668 -20.85 38.95 29.90
CA ALA A 668 -22.32 38.90 29.87
C ALA A 668 -22.94 38.85 28.45
N GLY A 669 -22.35 39.54 27.46
CA GLY A 669 -22.88 39.72 26.10
C GLY A 669 -22.43 38.70 25.05
N CYS A 670 -21.82 37.58 25.45
CA CYS A 670 -21.22 36.60 24.54
C CYS A 670 -22.23 35.85 23.64
N LEU A 671 -21.73 35.24 22.57
CA LEU A 671 -22.54 34.47 21.62
C LEU A 671 -22.93 33.07 22.14
N ALA A 672 -22.24 32.57 23.17
CA ALA A 672 -22.38 31.21 23.70
C ALA A 672 -23.83 30.76 23.99
N PRO A 673 -24.71 31.54 24.66
CA PRO A 673 -26.09 31.11 24.91
C PRO A 673 -26.92 30.93 23.64
N PHE A 674 -26.61 31.68 22.58
CA PHE A 674 -27.27 31.53 21.28
C PHE A 674 -26.76 30.28 20.56
N ILE A 675 -25.44 30.04 20.57
CA ILE A 675 -24.85 28.82 20.01
C ILE A 675 -25.41 27.59 20.72
N ALA A 676 -25.49 27.59 22.06
CA ALA A 676 -26.07 26.51 22.83
C ALA A 676 -27.57 26.26 22.51
N ALA A 677 -28.35 27.34 22.30
CA ALA A 677 -29.75 27.23 21.91
C ALA A 677 -29.93 26.66 20.48
N LEU A 678 -29.05 27.03 19.54
CA LEU A 678 -29.02 26.47 18.19
C LEU A 678 -28.45 25.04 18.16
N GLY A 679 -27.52 24.69 19.05
CA GLY A 679 -26.82 23.40 19.12
C GLY A 679 -27.76 22.20 19.32
N ARG A 680 -28.94 22.42 19.92
CA ARG A 680 -30.05 21.45 19.98
C ARG A 680 -30.52 20.93 18.60
N HIS A 681 -30.23 21.68 17.55
CA HIS A 681 -30.64 21.42 16.18
C HIS A 681 -29.44 21.62 15.24
N PRO A 682 -28.53 20.62 15.10
CA PRO A 682 -27.29 20.75 14.32
C PRO A 682 -27.45 21.37 12.92
N PRO A 683 -28.52 21.10 12.13
CA PRO A 683 -28.74 21.77 10.84
C PRO A 683 -28.80 23.31 10.89
N LEU A 684 -29.14 23.91 12.05
CA LEU A 684 -29.18 25.35 12.24
C LEU A 684 -27.78 25.97 12.39
N ILE A 685 -26.83 25.24 12.99
CA ILE A 685 -25.41 25.59 13.02
C ILE A 685 -24.77 25.25 11.67
N HIS A 686 -24.99 24.04 11.15
CA HIS A 686 -24.39 23.56 9.90
C HIS A 686 -24.62 24.51 8.71
N ARG A 687 -25.79 25.15 8.60
CA ARG A 687 -26.07 26.11 7.51
C ARG A 687 -25.30 27.44 7.62
N LEU A 688 -24.77 27.79 8.81
CA LEU A 688 -23.99 29.01 9.01
C LEU A 688 -22.56 28.87 8.48
N PHE A 689 -22.06 27.64 8.36
CA PHE A 689 -20.74 27.33 7.81
C PHE A 689 -20.84 26.99 6.32
N VAL A 690 -20.20 27.79 5.48
CA VAL A 690 -20.02 27.50 4.05
C VAL A 690 -18.82 26.57 3.85
N SER A 691 -17.71 26.84 4.54
CA SER A 691 -16.55 25.94 4.59
C SER A 691 -16.90 24.68 5.39
N LYS A 692 -16.80 23.51 4.74
CA LYS A 692 -17.09 22.19 5.34
C LYS A 692 -15.86 21.39 5.73
N VAL A 693 -14.71 21.77 5.19
CA VAL A 693 -13.38 21.19 5.44
C VAL A 693 -12.46 22.35 5.77
N HIS A 694 -11.44 22.11 6.59
CA HIS A 694 -10.45 23.13 6.95
C HIS A 694 -9.74 23.65 5.67
N PRO A 695 -9.90 24.93 5.32
CA PRO A 695 -9.27 25.51 4.14
C PRO A 695 -7.75 25.64 4.35
N ILE A 696 -7.00 25.40 3.28
CA ILE A 696 -5.54 25.61 3.24
C ILE A 696 -5.29 26.90 2.46
N ASN A 697 -4.77 27.94 3.12
CA ASN A 697 -4.52 29.28 2.56
C ASN A 697 -5.75 29.96 1.92
N GLU A 698 -6.95 29.58 2.35
CA GLU A 698 -8.22 30.21 2.01
C GLU A 698 -8.98 30.57 3.30
N PRO A 699 -9.90 31.55 3.26
CA PRO A 699 -10.69 31.91 4.44
C PRO A 699 -11.67 30.81 4.86
N TYR A 700 -12.02 30.80 6.15
CA TYR A 700 -13.24 30.15 6.62
C TYR A 700 -14.44 31.02 6.26
N SER A 701 -15.36 30.46 5.50
CA SER A 701 -16.54 31.15 4.97
C SER A 701 -17.81 30.78 5.73
N PHE A 702 -18.58 31.81 6.07
CA PHE A 702 -19.81 31.76 6.84
C PHE A 702 -20.97 32.39 6.07
N THR A 703 -22.19 32.14 6.52
CA THR A 703 -23.40 32.81 6.03
C THR A 703 -24.31 33.18 7.20
N PHE A 704 -24.49 34.48 7.39
CA PHE A 704 -25.50 35.06 8.29
C PHE A 704 -26.67 35.61 7.48
N PHE A 705 -27.66 36.19 8.14
CA PHE A 705 -28.85 36.73 7.47
C PHE A 705 -29.02 38.21 7.74
N ASP A 706 -29.28 39.00 6.69
CA ASP A 706 -29.68 40.40 6.86
C ASP A 706 -31.10 40.52 7.48
N PRO A 707 -31.55 41.72 7.88
CA PRO A 707 -32.93 41.95 8.32
C PRO A 707 -33.99 41.41 7.36
N ASN A 708 -33.69 41.36 6.05
CA ASN A 708 -34.56 40.78 5.02
C ASN A 708 -34.38 39.27 4.83
N SER A 709 -33.76 38.55 5.75
CA SER A 709 -33.50 37.10 5.66
C SER A 709 -32.68 36.69 4.43
N SER A 710 -31.91 37.62 3.87
CA SER A 710 -31.03 37.39 2.72
C SER A 710 -29.69 36.87 3.24
N PRO A 711 -29.14 35.78 2.68
CA PRO A 711 -27.85 35.27 3.11
C PRO A 711 -26.73 36.27 2.79
N VAL A 712 -25.90 36.58 3.78
CA VAL A 712 -24.71 37.43 3.67
C VAL A 712 -23.49 36.57 3.97
N ARG A 713 -22.57 36.44 3.00
CA ARG A 713 -21.32 35.72 3.18
C ARG A 713 -20.34 36.55 4.00
N VAL A 714 -19.67 35.91 4.96
CA VAL A 714 -18.59 36.51 5.75
C VAL A 714 -17.40 35.56 5.74
N ASP A 715 -16.24 36.08 5.36
CA ASP A 715 -14.99 35.33 5.24
C ASP A 715 -14.02 35.81 6.33
N ILE A 716 -13.45 34.89 7.11
CA ILE A 716 -12.49 35.16 8.21
C ILE A 716 -11.25 34.26 8.14
N ASP A 717 -10.15 34.71 8.75
CA ASP A 717 -9.05 33.82 9.12
C ASP A 717 -9.31 33.11 10.46
N ASP A 718 -8.43 32.20 10.85
CA ASP A 718 -8.60 31.34 12.04
C ASP A 718 -7.88 31.82 13.29
N ARG A 719 -7.39 33.07 13.34
CA ARG A 719 -6.82 33.67 14.56
C ARG A 719 -7.90 33.98 15.58
N ILE A 720 -7.78 33.51 16.81
CA ILE A 720 -8.80 33.67 17.87
C ILE A 720 -8.32 34.70 18.91
N PRO A 721 -9.18 35.65 19.36
CA PRO A 721 -8.83 36.55 20.45
C PRO A 721 -8.70 35.79 21.79
N CYS A 722 -7.49 35.77 22.34
CA CYS A 722 -7.17 35.14 23.61
C CYS A 722 -6.66 36.15 24.65
N ASP A 723 -6.82 35.81 25.93
CA ASP A 723 -6.20 36.52 27.03
C ASP A 723 -4.70 36.18 27.16
N SER A 724 -4.01 36.85 28.10
CA SER A 724 -2.57 36.66 28.33
C SER A 724 -2.18 35.28 28.89
N ASN A 725 -3.14 34.41 29.21
CA ASN A 725 -2.93 33.00 29.58
C ASN A 725 -3.18 32.05 28.40
N MET A 726 -3.40 32.59 27.19
CA MET A 726 -3.80 31.84 25.98
C MET A 726 -5.19 31.20 26.05
N GLU A 727 -6.09 31.70 26.91
CA GLU A 727 -7.48 31.24 26.95
C GLU A 727 -8.41 32.13 26.10
N PRO A 728 -9.41 31.58 25.37
CA PRO A 728 -10.37 32.38 24.63
C PRO A 728 -11.08 33.44 25.48
N LYS A 729 -11.13 34.67 24.96
CA LYS A 729 -11.50 35.85 25.74
C LYS A 729 -13.01 36.07 25.94
N PHE A 730 -13.86 35.58 25.03
CA PHE A 730 -15.31 35.85 25.02
C PHE A 730 -16.16 34.58 25.11
N THR A 731 -16.18 33.78 24.05
CA THR A 731 -16.69 32.41 24.08
C THR A 731 -15.55 31.46 24.43
N ARG A 732 -15.81 30.49 25.31
CA ARG A 732 -14.91 29.36 25.62
C ARG A 732 -15.55 28.05 25.17
N VAL A 733 -14.72 27.03 25.01
CA VAL A 733 -15.12 25.72 24.45
C VAL A 733 -14.58 24.60 25.34
N PRO A 734 -15.36 24.09 26.32
CA PRO A 734 -14.89 23.08 27.29
C PRO A 734 -14.32 21.83 26.62
N HIS A 735 -14.97 21.42 25.51
CA HIS A 735 -14.60 20.26 24.69
C HIS A 735 -13.62 20.60 23.56
N ARG A 736 -13.08 21.83 23.52
CA ARG A 736 -12.09 22.33 22.53
C ARG A 736 -12.51 22.30 21.06
N SER A 737 -13.79 22.08 20.78
CA SER A 737 -14.37 22.14 19.43
C SER A 737 -14.12 23.51 18.80
N TRP A 738 -13.65 23.54 17.55
CA TRP A 738 -13.26 24.80 16.89
C TRP A 738 -14.45 25.68 16.48
N TYR A 739 -15.58 25.06 16.16
CA TYR A 739 -16.71 25.72 15.51
C TYR A 739 -17.28 26.92 16.30
N PRO A 740 -17.43 26.93 17.64
CA PRO A 740 -18.04 28.05 18.35
C PRO A 740 -17.19 29.32 18.28
N LEU A 741 -15.85 29.18 18.35
CA LEU A 741 -14.90 30.29 18.28
C LEU A 741 -14.85 30.92 16.89
N LEU A 742 -14.80 30.08 15.85
CA LEU A 742 -14.85 30.55 14.46
C LEU A 742 -16.20 31.21 14.14
N LEU A 743 -17.31 30.66 14.67
CA LEU A 743 -18.64 31.24 14.50
C LEU A 743 -18.79 32.59 15.23
N GLU A 744 -18.26 32.71 16.45
CA GLU A 744 -18.23 33.98 17.18
C GLU A 744 -17.45 35.04 16.40
N LYS A 745 -16.23 34.73 15.92
CA LYS A 745 -15.43 35.66 15.13
C LYS A 745 -16.11 36.08 13.83
N ALA A 746 -16.72 35.12 13.12
CA ALA A 746 -17.45 35.41 11.90
C ALA A 746 -18.67 36.30 12.17
N TYR A 747 -19.37 36.08 13.29
CA TYR A 747 -20.50 36.92 13.70
C TYR A 747 -20.04 38.31 14.15
N ALA A 748 -18.93 38.42 14.89
CA ALA A 748 -18.29 39.69 15.22
C ALA A 748 -17.96 40.48 13.95
N LYS A 749 -17.37 39.85 12.92
CA LYS A 749 -17.14 40.49 11.61
C LYS A 749 -18.44 40.89 10.91
N PHE A 750 -19.50 40.08 10.99
CA PHE A 750 -20.80 40.40 10.42
C PHE A 750 -21.42 41.68 11.03
N VAL A 751 -21.33 41.85 12.36
CA VAL A 751 -21.90 43.03 13.06
C VAL A 751 -20.97 44.25 13.09
N GLY A 752 -19.71 44.10 12.62
CA GLY A 752 -18.75 45.21 12.44
C GLY A 752 -17.61 45.29 13.47
N GLY A 753 -17.42 44.26 14.30
CA GLY A 753 -16.34 44.16 15.29
C GLY A 753 -16.78 43.46 16.58
N TYR A 754 -15.82 42.99 17.37
CA TYR A 754 -16.12 42.38 18.68
C TYR A 754 -16.78 43.37 19.65
N SER A 755 -16.36 44.64 19.62
CA SER A 755 -16.96 45.74 20.40
C SER A 755 -18.43 46.05 20.05
N LYS A 756 -18.97 45.44 18.99
CA LYS A 756 -20.38 45.55 18.59
C LYS A 756 -21.26 44.39 19.03
N LEU A 757 -20.68 43.32 19.58
CA LEU A 757 -21.45 42.18 20.12
C LEU A 757 -22.34 42.61 21.31
N ASP A 758 -21.77 43.33 22.29
CA ASP A 758 -22.51 43.86 23.46
C ASP A 758 -23.63 44.85 23.08
N GLN A 759 -23.62 45.38 21.84
CA GLN A 759 -24.61 46.30 21.31
C GLN A 759 -25.76 45.61 20.57
N CYS A 760 -25.67 44.29 20.34
CA CYS A 760 -26.69 43.50 19.64
C CYS A 760 -27.77 42.99 20.60
N THR A 761 -29.04 43.20 20.28
CA THR A 761 -30.12 42.63 21.09
C THR A 761 -30.28 41.12 20.80
N PRO A 762 -30.80 40.32 21.75
CA PRO A 762 -31.06 38.89 21.53
C PRO A 762 -31.98 38.59 20.33
N HIS A 763 -32.84 39.54 19.94
CA HIS A 763 -33.72 39.43 18.78
C HIS A 763 -32.97 39.56 17.46
N GLU A 764 -32.02 40.51 17.40
CA GLU A 764 -31.17 40.74 16.23
C GLU A 764 -30.21 39.55 16.08
N THR A 765 -29.56 39.11 17.16
CA THR A 765 -28.67 37.93 17.12
C THR A 765 -29.41 36.66 16.69
N LEU A 766 -30.59 36.37 17.25
CA LEU A 766 -31.39 35.23 16.78
C LEU A 766 -31.91 35.42 15.34
N ARG A 767 -32.18 36.65 14.88
CA ARG A 767 -32.53 36.91 13.47
C ARG A 767 -31.35 36.64 12.56
N ASP A 768 -30.16 37.11 12.91
CA ASP A 768 -28.99 37.12 12.04
C ASP A 768 -28.34 35.73 11.95
N LEU A 769 -28.45 34.93 13.01
CA LEU A 769 -28.10 33.50 13.03
C LEU A 769 -29.15 32.59 12.37
N THR A 770 -30.32 33.10 11.96
CA THR A 770 -31.40 32.20 11.48
C THR A 770 -32.19 32.61 10.25
N GLY A 771 -32.25 33.91 9.93
CA GLY A 771 -33.13 34.49 8.93
C GLY A 771 -34.62 34.46 9.30
N ARG A 772 -35.00 34.13 10.54
CA ARG A 772 -36.39 33.85 10.95
C ARG A 772 -36.97 34.91 11.90
N PRO A 773 -38.30 35.08 11.98
CA PRO A 773 -38.90 36.10 12.84
C PRO A 773 -38.76 35.73 14.32
N VAL A 774 -38.35 36.70 15.14
CA VAL A 774 -38.16 36.53 16.58
C VAL A 774 -39.22 37.33 17.34
N LEU A 775 -39.98 36.64 18.19
CA LEU A 775 -41.02 37.23 19.04
C LEU A 775 -40.46 37.55 20.44
N HIS A 776 -40.67 38.78 20.92
CA HIS A 776 -40.40 39.15 22.30
C HIS A 776 -41.58 38.77 23.21
N ILE A 777 -41.30 38.08 24.31
CA ILE A 777 -42.27 37.69 25.32
C ILE A 777 -41.80 38.25 26.67
N PRO A 778 -42.33 39.39 27.14
CA PRO A 778 -41.98 39.98 28.43
C PRO A 778 -42.68 39.26 29.59
N PHE A 779 -42.04 39.23 30.76
CA PHE A 779 -42.61 38.70 32.01
C PHE A 779 -43.09 39.81 32.98
N ASP A 780 -43.35 41.01 32.46
CA ASP A 780 -44.17 42.04 33.11
C ASP A 780 -45.63 41.90 32.66
N GLU A 781 -46.57 42.01 33.61
CA GLU A 781 -47.99 41.76 33.38
C GLU A 781 -48.62 42.75 32.37
N ARG A 782 -48.23 44.03 32.41
CA ARG A 782 -48.75 45.06 31.50
C ARG A 782 -48.16 44.92 30.10
N LEU A 783 -46.88 44.59 30.01
CA LEU A 783 -46.21 44.35 28.73
C LEU A 783 -46.68 43.04 28.08
N ALA A 784 -46.94 41.98 28.85
CA ALA A 784 -47.47 40.71 28.34
C ALA A 784 -48.91 40.86 27.83
N GLU A 785 -49.76 41.61 28.53
CA GLU A 785 -51.10 42.00 28.03
C GLU A 785 -50.97 42.80 26.73
N ALA A 786 -50.09 43.79 26.67
CA ALA A 786 -49.85 44.60 25.48
C ALA A 786 -49.19 43.84 24.31
N ALA A 787 -48.45 42.76 24.58
CA ALA A 787 -47.87 41.88 23.57
C ALA A 787 -48.84 40.78 23.10
N ASN A 788 -49.97 40.59 23.81
CA ASN A 788 -50.93 39.50 23.59
C ASN A 788 -50.25 38.11 23.59
N THR A 789 -49.29 37.89 24.49
CA THR A 789 -48.49 36.65 24.58
C THR A 789 -49.15 35.55 25.42
N GLY A 790 -50.22 35.87 26.14
CA GLY A 790 -50.93 34.94 27.02
C GLY A 790 -50.45 34.99 28.47
N ASP A 791 -51.07 34.20 29.34
CA ASP A 791 -50.75 34.15 30.76
C ASP A 791 -49.49 33.30 31.02
N TYR A 792 -48.34 33.96 31.02
CA TYR A 792 -47.02 33.38 31.29
C TYR A 792 -46.85 32.81 32.70
N LYS A 793 -47.78 33.09 33.64
CA LYS A 793 -47.79 32.49 34.98
C LYS A 793 -48.50 31.12 35.00
N SER A 794 -49.23 30.78 33.92
CA SER A 794 -49.99 29.52 33.83
C SER A 794 -49.18 28.35 33.27
N ALA A 795 -49.40 27.15 33.82
CA ALA A 795 -48.86 25.91 33.24
C ALA A 795 -49.35 25.65 31.80
N ALA A 796 -50.49 26.22 31.40
CA ALA A 796 -51.03 26.10 30.05
C ALA A 796 -50.18 26.84 29.00
N PHE A 797 -49.64 28.02 29.32
CA PHE A 797 -48.71 28.75 28.46
C PHE A 797 -47.42 27.94 28.25
N TRP A 798 -46.85 27.42 29.34
CA TRP A 798 -45.59 26.67 29.31
C TRP A 798 -45.70 25.34 28.54
N ARG A 799 -46.83 24.62 28.63
CA ARG A 799 -47.13 23.50 27.71
C ARG A 799 -47.23 23.93 26.23
N GLY A 800 -47.56 25.18 25.96
CA GLY A 800 -47.46 25.79 24.63
C GLY A 800 -46.01 25.93 24.19
N VAL A 801 -45.15 26.44 25.07
CA VAL A 801 -43.70 26.56 24.84
C VAL A 801 -43.05 25.19 24.57
N THR A 802 -43.41 24.14 25.30
CA THR A 802 -42.97 22.75 25.01
C THR A 802 -43.24 22.36 23.55
N LYS A 803 -44.47 22.59 23.07
CA LYS A 803 -44.86 22.31 21.67
C LYS A 803 -44.12 23.18 20.65
N ASN A 804 -43.56 24.32 21.06
CA ASN A 804 -42.79 25.19 20.18
C ASN A 804 -41.34 24.69 20.07
N LEU A 805 -40.75 24.23 21.17
CA LEU A 805 -39.47 23.50 21.16
C LEU A 805 -39.58 22.20 20.34
N GLU A 806 -40.67 21.44 20.47
CA GLU A 806 -40.97 20.25 19.64
C GLU A 806 -41.11 20.59 18.14
N GLN A 807 -41.57 21.80 17.81
CA GLN A 807 -41.63 22.33 16.43
C GLN A 807 -40.26 22.83 15.93
N GLY A 808 -39.22 22.77 16.75
CA GLY A 808 -37.87 23.22 16.41
C GLY A 808 -37.65 24.73 16.54
N ASP A 809 -38.52 25.47 17.24
CA ASP A 809 -38.27 26.88 17.55
C ASP A 809 -37.11 27.01 18.54
N VAL A 810 -36.22 27.98 18.29
CA VAL A 810 -35.08 28.29 19.17
C VAL A 810 -35.50 29.37 20.15
N ILE A 811 -35.22 29.15 21.44
CA ILE A 811 -35.71 30.03 22.51
C ILE A 811 -34.57 30.36 23.49
N THR A 812 -34.40 31.65 23.77
CA THR A 812 -33.52 32.17 24.82
C THR A 812 -34.31 32.94 25.87
N CYS A 813 -33.84 32.95 27.11
CA CYS A 813 -34.42 33.67 28.24
C CYS A 813 -33.42 34.71 28.76
N MET A 814 -33.88 35.94 29.00
CA MET A 814 -33.05 37.04 29.51
C MET A 814 -33.29 37.21 31.00
N SER A 815 -32.22 37.20 31.81
CA SER A 815 -32.32 37.39 33.26
C SER A 815 -32.68 38.83 33.64
N ASN A 816 -32.96 39.05 34.93
CA ASN A 816 -33.24 40.37 35.50
C ASN A 816 -31.94 41.15 35.80
N VAL A 817 -32.07 42.45 36.03
CA VAL A 817 -30.96 43.30 36.55
C VAL A 817 -30.57 42.87 37.96
N GLU A 818 -31.56 42.50 38.78
CA GLU A 818 -31.36 41.92 40.11
C GLU A 818 -31.84 40.46 40.09
N CYS A 819 -30.93 39.52 40.34
CA CYS A 819 -31.20 38.10 40.42
C CYS A 819 -30.89 37.59 41.83
N VAL A 820 -31.88 37.02 42.51
CA VAL A 820 -31.79 36.70 43.96
C VAL A 820 -31.39 35.25 44.24
N ASP A 821 -31.52 34.35 43.26
CA ASP A 821 -31.24 32.92 43.41
C ASP A 821 -29.87 32.50 42.83
N GLY A 822 -28.97 33.46 42.58
CA GLY A 822 -27.63 33.19 42.02
C GLY A 822 -27.59 32.96 40.51
N ILE A 823 -28.50 33.59 39.76
CA ILE A 823 -28.46 33.67 38.29
C ILE A 823 -27.60 34.89 37.90
N HIS A 824 -26.83 34.81 36.80
CA HIS A 824 -26.05 35.96 36.32
C HIS A 824 -27.01 37.04 35.78
N PRO A 825 -26.89 38.30 36.23
CA PRO A 825 -27.81 39.37 35.85
C PRO A 825 -27.59 39.84 34.40
N GLN A 826 -28.66 40.28 33.74
CA GLN A 826 -28.66 40.80 32.35
C GLN A 826 -28.02 39.85 31.31
N CYS A 827 -28.12 38.55 31.53
CA CYS A 827 -27.50 37.50 30.73
C CYS A 827 -28.55 36.66 29.97
N SER A 828 -28.15 36.12 28.82
CA SER A 828 -28.99 35.22 28.01
C SER A 828 -28.78 33.77 28.42
N TYR A 829 -29.86 32.98 28.47
CA TYR A 829 -29.82 31.54 28.78
C TYR A 829 -30.59 30.75 27.72
N ALA A 830 -30.05 29.62 27.25
CA ALA A 830 -30.75 28.77 26.29
C ALA A 830 -31.85 27.95 26.99
N LEU A 831 -33.08 27.96 26.47
CA LEU A 831 -34.16 27.12 26.98
C LEU A 831 -34.03 25.70 26.41
N LEU A 832 -33.61 24.75 27.25
CA LEU A 832 -33.49 23.34 26.87
C LEU A 832 -34.81 22.58 26.99
N GLY A 833 -35.70 22.98 27.88
CA GLY A 833 -36.93 22.24 28.10
C GLY A 833 -37.87 22.88 29.11
N VAL A 834 -39.10 22.40 29.07
CA VAL A 834 -40.19 22.76 29.98
C VAL A 834 -40.82 21.44 30.42
N ILE A 835 -40.67 21.11 31.69
CA ILE A 835 -40.93 19.80 32.26
C ILE A 835 -42.13 19.93 33.20
N ASN A 836 -43.22 19.23 32.89
CA ASN A 836 -44.36 19.08 33.80
C ASN A 836 -44.10 17.88 34.71
N THR A 837 -43.86 18.14 36.00
CA THR A 837 -43.59 17.10 37.01
C THR A 837 -44.80 16.19 37.23
N LEU A 838 -46.00 16.77 37.19
CA LEU A 838 -47.28 16.08 37.21
C LEU A 838 -48.04 16.31 35.88
N MET A 839 -48.40 15.20 35.22
CA MET A 839 -49.19 15.26 33.98
C MET A 839 -50.55 15.91 34.23
N GLU A 840 -50.97 16.76 33.30
CA GLU A 840 -52.25 17.50 33.31
C GLU A 840 -52.47 18.47 34.48
N SER A 841 -51.52 18.60 35.44
CA SER A 841 -51.58 19.61 36.49
C SER A 841 -51.66 21.02 35.89
N ASN A 842 -52.37 21.92 36.57
CA ASN A 842 -52.43 23.34 36.22
C ASN A 842 -51.70 24.21 37.26
N ASP A 843 -51.08 23.59 38.26
CA ASP A 843 -50.27 24.29 39.25
C ASP A 843 -48.96 24.78 38.59
N PRO A 844 -48.61 26.08 38.71
CA PRO A 844 -47.29 26.58 38.29
C PRO A 844 -46.12 25.87 38.99
N ASP A 845 -46.29 25.40 40.23
CA ASP A 845 -45.21 24.73 40.98
C ASP A 845 -44.84 23.36 40.37
N ASP A 846 -45.74 22.74 39.60
CA ASP A 846 -45.50 21.50 38.85
C ASP A 846 -44.79 21.72 37.50
N VAL A 847 -44.30 22.94 37.22
CA VAL A 847 -43.56 23.28 36.00
C VAL A 847 -42.11 23.60 36.36
N VAL A 848 -41.18 22.81 35.82
CA VAL A 848 -39.73 23.03 35.93
C VAL A 848 -39.17 23.48 34.58
N ILE A 849 -38.41 24.56 34.57
CA ILE A 849 -37.74 25.12 33.40
C ILE A 849 -36.30 24.56 33.38
N LYS A 850 -35.93 23.84 32.32
CA LYS A 850 -34.56 23.35 32.07
C LYS A 850 -33.83 24.36 31.20
N LEU A 851 -32.82 25.03 31.74
CA LEU A 851 -31.94 25.97 31.02
C LEU A 851 -30.53 25.38 30.90
N HIS A 852 -29.79 25.81 29.87
CA HIS A 852 -28.34 25.65 29.84
C HIS A 852 -27.66 26.90 30.41
N ASN A 853 -26.68 26.71 31.27
CA ASN A 853 -25.87 27.74 31.89
C ASN A 853 -24.50 27.84 31.21
N CYS A 854 -24.27 28.93 30.49
CA CYS A 854 -22.96 29.21 29.91
C CYS A 854 -21.99 29.84 30.92
N TYR A 855 -22.44 30.20 32.14
CA TYR A 855 -21.68 31.05 33.08
C TYR A 855 -21.25 30.28 34.33
N PHE A 856 -19.95 29.99 34.44
CA PHE A 856 -19.36 29.12 35.47
C PHE A 856 -18.63 29.91 36.57
N ASP A 857 -18.50 31.22 36.41
CA ASP A 857 -18.03 32.15 37.44
C ASP A 857 -19.15 32.49 38.45
N LYS A 858 -18.90 33.47 39.34
CA LYS A 858 -19.87 33.83 40.39
C LYS A 858 -20.81 34.93 39.86
N PRO A 859 -22.12 34.84 40.11
CA PRO A 859 -22.78 33.97 41.10
C PRO A 859 -23.14 32.55 40.60
N LEU A 860 -23.07 31.58 41.50
CA LEU A 860 -23.54 30.21 41.26
C LEU A 860 -25.00 30.05 41.71
N TYR A 861 -25.78 29.25 40.99
CA TYR A 861 -27.20 29.02 41.29
C TYR A 861 -27.39 28.37 42.66
N SER A 862 -28.16 29.05 43.52
CA SER A 862 -28.41 28.64 44.92
C SER A 862 -29.91 28.52 45.24
N GLY A 863 -30.78 28.70 44.25
CA GLY A 863 -32.22 28.49 44.38
C GLY A 863 -32.64 27.02 44.50
N PRO A 864 -33.95 26.73 44.62
CA PRO A 864 -34.49 25.38 44.68
C PRO A 864 -34.15 24.55 43.43
N LEU A 865 -33.98 23.24 43.60
CA LEU A 865 -33.54 22.29 42.57
C LEU A 865 -32.13 22.53 42.02
N ASN A 866 -31.26 23.24 42.75
CA ASN A 866 -29.81 23.21 42.49
C ASN A 866 -29.25 21.78 42.62
N GLN A 867 -28.06 21.53 42.08
CA GLN A 867 -27.43 20.20 41.99
C GLN A 867 -27.26 19.48 43.35
N HIS A 868 -27.23 20.22 44.46
CA HIS A 868 -27.06 19.70 45.82
C HIS A 868 -28.33 19.83 46.68
N ASP A 869 -29.48 20.20 46.11
CA ASP A 869 -30.72 20.38 46.84
C ASP A 869 -31.28 19.02 47.35
N PRO A 870 -31.49 18.84 48.68
CA PRO A 870 -32.11 17.63 49.22
C PRO A 870 -33.55 17.37 48.73
N ASN A 871 -34.22 18.36 48.13
CA ASN A 871 -35.57 18.21 47.57
C ASN A 871 -35.63 17.36 46.28
N TRP A 872 -34.49 16.99 45.70
CA TRP A 872 -34.44 16.11 44.52
C TRP A 872 -34.86 14.65 44.83
N THR A 873 -36.16 14.37 44.73
CA THR A 873 -36.71 13.01 44.88
C THR A 873 -36.36 12.11 43.69
N ALA A 874 -36.40 10.78 43.90
CA ALA A 874 -36.09 9.80 42.85
C ALA A 874 -37.06 9.83 41.65
N ASP A 875 -38.32 10.21 41.86
CA ASP A 875 -39.27 10.43 40.77
C ASP A 875 -39.01 11.77 40.05
N LEU A 876 -38.69 12.84 40.79
CA LEU A 876 -38.38 14.14 40.19
C LEU A 876 -37.11 14.09 39.32
N LYS A 877 -36.05 13.41 39.79
CA LYS A 877 -34.83 13.16 38.99
C LYS A 877 -35.16 12.40 37.69
N ARG A 878 -36.04 11.41 37.76
CA ARG A 878 -36.47 10.61 36.59
C ARG A 878 -37.26 11.45 35.58
N VAL A 879 -38.22 12.26 36.05
CA VAL A 879 -39.07 13.09 35.18
C VAL A 879 -38.27 14.25 34.57
N CYS A 880 -37.32 14.83 35.30
CA CYS A 880 -36.46 15.90 34.79
C CYS A 880 -35.34 15.41 33.87
N ASN A 881 -35.11 14.09 33.79
CA ASN A 881 -33.89 13.49 33.23
C ASN A 881 -32.63 14.18 33.81
N PHE A 882 -32.58 14.25 35.14
CA PHE A 882 -31.48 14.84 35.89
C PHE A 882 -30.26 13.91 35.84
N ASP A 883 -29.16 14.41 35.30
CA ASP A 883 -27.85 13.81 35.38
C ASP A 883 -27.00 14.62 36.37
N PRO A 884 -26.37 14.01 37.40
CA PRO A 884 -25.47 14.72 38.30
C PRO A 884 -24.19 15.23 37.62
N GLU A 885 -23.80 14.67 36.47
CA GLU A 885 -22.61 15.07 35.72
C GLU A 885 -22.87 16.27 34.76
N GLU A 886 -24.14 16.60 34.45
CA GLU A 886 -24.54 17.81 33.71
C GLU A 886 -24.54 19.05 34.66
N ASP A 887 -23.38 19.61 35.02
CA ASP A 887 -23.28 20.81 35.88
C ASP A 887 -23.66 22.11 35.16
N GLU A 888 -23.63 22.10 33.83
CA GLU A 888 -23.97 23.19 32.91
C GLU A 888 -25.48 23.37 32.71
N VAL A 889 -26.30 22.74 33.55
CA VAL A 889 -27.75 22.64 33.39
C VAL A 889 -28.47 23.10 34.64
N LEU A 890 -29.35 24.09 34.48
CA LEU A 890 -30.17 24.61 35.58
C LEU A 890 -31.60 24.10 35.48
N TYR A 891 -32.13 23.64 36.61
CA TYR A 891 -33.52 23.29 36.80
C TYR A 891 -34.15 24.31 37.76
N LEU A 892 -35.10 25.10 37.26
CA LEU A 892 -35.80 26.11 38.06
C LEU A 892 -37.30 25.80 38.12
N PRO A 893 -37.92 25.68 39.30
CA PRO A 893 -39.38 25.76 39.41
C PRO A 893 -39.87 27.08 38.81
N LEU A 894 -41.02 27.07 38.13
CA LEU A 894 -41.53 28.22 37.39
C LEU A 894 -41.61 29.53 38.22
N PRO A 895 -42.03 29.54 39.51
CA PRO A 895 -42.00 30.77 40.31
C PRO A 895 -40.58 31.31 40.54
N THR A 896 -39.57 30.44 40.67
CA THR A 896 -38.17 30.82 40.79
C THR A 896 -37.64 31.37 39.47
N PHE A 897 -38.01 30.75 38.34
CA PHE A 897 -37.69 31.27 37.01
C PHE A 897 -38.29 32.68 36.81
N LEU A 898 -39.60 32.87 37.02
CA LEU A 898 -40.28 34.16 36.83
C LEU A 898 -39.80 35.26 37.81
N ARG A 899 -39.14 34.90 38.91
CA ARG A 899 -38.47 35.86 39.83
C ARG A 899 -37.13 36.35 39.29
N ASN A 900 -36.39 35.55 38.53
CA ASN A 900 -35.03 35.88 38.05
C ASN A 900 -34.96 36.25 36.57
N PHE A 901 -36.03 36.08 35.80
CA PHE A 901 -36.04 36.35 34.36
C PHE A 901 -37.01 37.48 33.97
N SER A 902 -36.58 38.33 33.04
CA SER A 902 -37.30 39.52 32.57
C SER A 902 -38.16 39.25 31.33
N SER A 903 -37.67 38.36 30.45
CA SER A 903 -38.30 38.07 29.17
C SER A 903 -37.73 36.81 28.50
N MET A 904 -38.38 36.41 27.42
CA MET A 904 -38.01 35.29 26.56
C MET A 904 -38.07 35.73 25.09
N GLN A 905 -37.08 35.34 24.30
CA GLN A 905 -37.02 35.58 22.86
C GLN A 905 -37.22 34.25 22.13
N ARG A 906 -38.26 34.19 21.30
CA ARG A 906 -38.64 32.98 20.56
C ARG A 906 -38.43 33.19 19.07
N CYS A 907 -37.47 32.48 18.50
CA CYS A 907 -37.20 32.45 17.07
C CYS A 907 -38.02 31.35 16.40
N HIS A 908 -38.92 31.73 15.49
CA HIS A 908 -39.83 30.81 14.81
C HIS A 908 -39.18 30.14 13.60
N ILE A 909 -38.49 29.02 13.81
CA ILE A 909 -37.66 28.37 12.79
C ILE A 909 -38.50 27.83 11.62
N ASN A 910 -39.57 27.12 11.93
CA ASN A 910 -40.45 26.49 10.94
C ASN A 910 -41.64 27.39 10.54
N CYS A 911 -41.41 28.70 10.46
CA CYS A 911 -42.39 29.63 9.90
C CYS A 911 -42.57 29.43 8.38
N SER A 912 -43.76 29.75 7.87
CA SER A 912 -44.06 29.73 6.43
C SER A 912 -43.23 30.74 5.63
N ASP A 913 -43.43 30.74 4.31
CA ASP A 913 -43.04 31.84 3.44
C ASP A 913 -43.53 33.19 3.97
N ARG A 914 -42.71 34.20 3.72
CA ARG A 914 -42.91 35.58 4.16
C ARG A 914 -43.56 36.41 3.06
N PHE A 915 -44.73 36.98 3.34
CA PHE A 915 -45.33 37.98 2.46
C PHE A 915 -44.95 39.38 2.95
N SER A 916 -44.09 40.07 2.20
CA SER A 916 -43.60 41.42 2.52
C SER A 916 -44.26 42.51 1.66
N SER A 917 -44.48 43.69 2.23
CA SER A 917 -44.84 44.91 1.50
C SER A 917 -44.07 46.12 2.07
N PRO A 918 -43.50 47.00 1.21
CA PRO A 918 -42.77 48.18 1.66
C PRO A 918 -43.71 49.27 2.19
N GLY A 919 -43.18 50.10 3.09
CA GLY A 919 -43.82 51.28 3.64
C GLY A 919 -42.82 52.37 4.01
N GLU A 920 -43.35 53.57 4.25
CA GLU A 920 -42.56 54.74 4.64
C GLU A 920 -43.41 55.67 5.51
N TRP A 921 -42.82 56.13 6.62
CA TRP A 921 -43.28 57.31 7.34
C TRP A 921 -42.51 58.53 6.82
N ASN A 922 -43.23 59.46 6.20
CA ASN A 922 -42.72 60.74 5.71
C ASN A 922 -43.59 61.90 6.23
N GLU A 923 -43.43 63.11 5.70
CA GLU A 923 -44.18 64.30 6.09
C GLU A 923 -45.72 64.09 6.08
N TYR A 924 -46.22 63.27 5.16
CA TYR A 924 -47.66 62.99 5.03
C TYR A 924 -48.11 61.76 5.81
N THR A 925 -47.25 60.73 5.93
CA THR A 925 -47.62 59.41 6.46
C THR A 925 -47.15 59.13 7.90
N SER A 926 -46.40 60.04 8.53
CA SER A 926 -45.92 59.91 9.92
C SER A 926 -47.02 60.19 10.98
N GLY A 927 -48.11 59.44 10.91
CA GLY A 927 -49.34 59.66 11.66
C GLY A 927 -49.22 59.57 13.19
N GLY A 928 -48.19 58.88 13.70
CA GLY A 928 -48.00 58.62 15.13
C GLY A 928 -48.98 57.57 15.66
N ASN A 929 -49.03 57.41 16.99
CA ASN A 929 -49.85 56.37 17.63
C ASN A 929 -51.38 56.68 17.63
N PRO A 930 -52.25 55.70 17.96
CA PRO A 930 -53.72 55.87 17.94
C PRO A 930 -54.34 56.93 18.88
N LYS A 931 -53.55 57.64 19.69
CA LYS A 931 -54.01 58.80 20.48
C LYS A 931 -54.06 60.09 19.64
N PHE A 932 -53.60 60.06 18.39
CA PHE A 932 -53.66 61.19 17.46
C PHE A 932 -54.66 60.94 16.32
N THR A 933 -55.42 61.96 15.93
CA THR A 933 -56.29 61.97 14.74
C THR A 933 -55.50 61.70 13.46
N THR A 934 -54.21 62.04 13.43
CA THR A 934 -53.30 61.72 12.33
C THR A 934 -52.98 60.22 12.21
N PHE A 935 -53.38 59.35 13.15
CA PHE A 935 -53.11 57.91 13.10
C PHE A 935 -53.54 57.25 11.78
N ARG A 936 -54.67 57.71 11.20
CA ARG A 936 -55.18 57.25 9.89
C ARG A 936 -54.26 57.56 8.70
N ASN A 937 -53.25 58.41 8.88
CA ASN A 937 -52.28 58.74 7.84
C ASN A 937 -51.10 57.74 7.79
N ASN A 938 -50.90 56.93 8.84
CA ASN A 938 -49.90 55.85 8.79
C ASN A 938 -50.18 54.92 7.60
N PRO A 939 -49.15 54.29 6.99
CA PRO A 939 -49.38 53.33 5.92
C PRO A 939 -50.28 52.18 6.39
N ILE A 940 -51.32 51.87 5.63
CA ILE A 940 -52.34 50.86 5.98
C ILE A 940 -52.20 49.65 5.07
N TYR A 941 -52.26 48.44 5.63
CA TYR A 941 -52.24 47.19 4.89
C TYR A 941 -53.51 46.39 5.16
N VAL A 942 -54.17 45.94 4.10
CA VAL A 942 -55.31 45.02 4.17
C VAL A 942 -54.78 43.61 4.33
N VAL A 943 -55.28 42.90 5.34
CA VAL A 943 -54.99 41.49 5.60
C VAL A 943 -56.30 40.71 5.55
N GLU A 944 -56.42 39.77 4.59
CA GLU A 944 -57.66 38.99 4.41
C GLU A 944 -57.45 37.54 4.83
N ASN A 945 -58.21 37.05 5.81
CA ASN A 945 -58.30 35.63 6.13
C ASN A 945 -59.38 34.98 5.26
N LYS A 946 -58.97 34.17 4.28
CA LYS A 946 -59.88 33.50 3.32
C LYS A 946 -60.30 32.10 3.78
N THR A 947 -60.02 31.75 5.04
CA THR A 947 -60.39 30.48 5.66
C THR A 947 -61.61 30.63 6.55
N THR A 948 -62.29 29.52 6.84
CA THR A 948 -63.48 29.48 7.71
C THR A 948 -63.16 29.39 9.21
N ARG A 949 -61.88 29.49 9.59
CA ARG A 949 -61.40 29.41 10.99
C ARG A 949 -60.60 30.67 11.33
N PRO A 950 -60.48 31.04 12.61
CA PRO A 950 -59.47 32.02 13.02
C PRO A 950 -58.08 31.51 12.63
N VAL A 951 -57.18 32.44 12.29
CA VAL A 951 -55.81 32.14 11.85
C VAL A 951 -54.84 33.00 12.63
N THR A 952 -53.93 32.37 13.36
CA THR A 952 -52.78 33.04 13.95
C THR A 952 -51.73 33.31 12.87
N ILE A 953 -51.28 34.56 12.76
CA ILE A 953 -50.18 34.99 11.91
C ILE A 953 -49.07 35.59 12.79
N LEU A 954 -47.84 35.56 12.31
CA LEU A 954 -46.80 36.48 12.80
C LEU A 954 -46.81 37.71 11.90
N ALA A 955 -46.92 38.90 12.48
CA ALA A 955 -46.79 40.17 11.79
C ALA A 955 -45.48 40.84 12.22
N GLU A 956 -44.64 41.23 11.26
CA GLU A 956 -43.29 41.74 11.49
C GLU A 956 -43.12 43.10 10.80
N LEU A 957 -42.63 44.08 11.54
CA LEU A 957 -42.18 45.38 11.05
C LEU A 957 -40.66 45.37 11.04
N ARG A 958 -40.02 45.76 9.95
CA ARG A 958 -38.56 45.87 9.86
C ARG A 958 -38.15 47.24 9.36
N HIS A 959 -37.33 47.95 10.12
CA HIS A 959 -36.76 49.22 9.68
C HIS A 959 -35.72 48.98 8.58
N HIS A 960 -35.60 49.91 7.64
CA HIS A 960 -34.57 49.84 6.60
C HIS A 960 -33.23 50.40 7.09
N THR A 961 -33.27 51.39 7.98
CA THR A 961 -32.12 52.07 8.59
C THR A 961 -32.49 52.46 10.03
N PRO A 962 -31.52 52.67 10.92
CA PRO A 962 -31.76 53.34 12.20
C PRO A 962 -32.34 54.75 12.00
N ALA A 963 -32.95 55.27 13.06
CA ALA A 963 -33.41 56.66 13.12
C ALA A 963 -32.22 57.62 13.28
N PHE A 964 -31.23 57.23 14.07
CA PHE A 964 -29.90 57.82 14.15
C PHE A 964 -28.91 56.80 14.73
N THR A 965 -27.63 57.07 14.55
CA THR A 965 -26.53 56.35 15.21
C THR A 965 -25.83 57.34 16.14
N ASP A 966 -25.50 56.93 17.35
CA ASP A 966 -24.84 57.80 18.35
C ASP A 966 -23.31 57.79 18.22
N PRO A 967 -22.55 58.59 19.01
CA PRO A 967 -21.09 58.64 18.93
C PRO A 967 -20.37 57.32 19.26
N ASP A 968 -20.99 56.46 20.07
CA ASP A 968 -20.48 55.12 20.41
C ASP A 968 -20.82 54.09 19.30
N GLY A 969 -21.47 54.56 18.23
CA GLY A 969 -21.86 53.81 17.06
C GLY A 969 -23.05 52.87 17.31
N LEU A 970 -23.84 53.09 18.35
CA LEU A 970 -25.05 52.31 18.64
C LEU A 970 -26.22 52.83 17.79
N ASN A 971 -27.00 51.91 17.24
CA ASN A 971 -28.10 52.19 16.32
C ASN A 971 -29.42 52.34 17.07
N HIS A 972 -30.02 53.53 17.01
CA HIS A 972 -31.28 53.84 17.68
C HIS A 972 -32.44 53.80 16.68
N TYR A 973 -33.46 52.98 16.93
CA TYR A 973 -34.65 52.88 16.08
C TYR A 973 -35.84 53.64 16.67
N HIS A 974 -36.83 53.99 15.83
CA HIS A 974 -38.07 54.58 16.35
C HIS A 974 -38.86 53.52 17.12
N GLN A 975 -39.30 53.85 18.34
CA GLN A 975 -40.26 53.03 19.06
C GLN A 975 -41.54 52.88 18.22
N THR A 976 -41.79 51.65 17.76
CA THR A 976 -42.78 51.31 16.74
C THR A 976 -43.59 50.09 17.15
N GLY A 977 -44.81 50.00 16.62
CA GLY A 977 -45.72 48.89 16.88
C GLY A 977 -46.62 48.61 15.69
N LEU A 978 -47.30 47.46 15.75
CA LEU A 978 -48.27 47.01 14.78
C LEU A 978 -49.65 46.95 15.44
N VAL A 979 -50.67 47.46 14.76
CA VAL A 979 -52.06 47.40 15.21
C VAL A 979 -52.90 46.61 14.21
N LEU A 980 -53.75 45.71 14.71
CA LEU A 980 -54.74 44.99 13.92
C LEU A 980 -56.14 45.54 14.21
N MET A 981 -56.83 46.02 13.19
CA MET A 981 -58.19 46.56 13.27
C MET A 981 -59.15 45.87 12.31
N GLN A 982 -60.44 46.05 12.54
CA GLN A 982 -61.51 45.57 11.68
C GLN A 982 -62.56 46.68 11.52
N ALA A 983 -63.23 46.75 10.37
CA ALA A 983 -64.40 47.61 10.22
C ALA A 983 -65.49 47.22 11.24
N VAL A 984 -66.18 48.22 11.81
CA VAL A 984 -67.30 48.00 12.75
C VAL A 984 -68.46 47.32 12.03
N GLN A 985 -68.72 47.69 10.78
CA GLN A 985 -69.74 47.07 9.92
C GLN A 985 -69.08 46.18 8.87
N ALA A 986 -69.40 44.89 8.86
CA ALA A 986 -68.76 43.90 7.97
C ALA A 986 -69.01 44.11 6.46
N LYS A 987 -69.95 44.98 6.08
CA LYS A 987 -70.26 45.35 4.68
C LYS A 987 -69.76 46.76 4.30
N MET A 988 -68.99 47.42 5.17
CA MET A 988 -68.44 48.75 4.88
C MET A 988 -67.40 48.66 3.75
N PRO A 989 -67.43 49.58 2.76
CA PRO A 989 -66.33 49.75 1.80
C PRO A 989 -64.97 49.94 2.48
N LEU A 990 -63.89 49.52 1.82
CA LEU A 990 -62.53 49.72 2.34
C LEU A 990 -62.21 51.21 2.44
N SER A 991 -61.78 51.69 3.60
CA SER A 991 -61.62 53.12 3.88
C SER A 991 -60.27 53.42 4.54
N PRO A 992 -59.51 54.43 4.07
CA PRO A 992 -58.33 54.91 4.78
C PRO A 992 -58.70 55.81 5.98
N LEU A 993 -59.98 56.20 6.12
CA LEU A 993 -60.44 57.02 7.24
C LEU A 993 -60.68 56.14 8.47
N ILE A 994 -59.61 55.92 9.24
CA ILE A 994 -59.66 55.14 10.48
C ILE A 994 -60.16 56.02 11.63
N THR A 995 -61.41 55.82 12.06
CA THR A 995 -62.04 56.49 13.20
C THR A 995 -62.70 55.47 14.14
N SER A 996 -62.99 55.86 15.37
CA SER A 996 -63.75 55.02 16.33
C SER A 996 -65.16 54.65 15.82
N THR A 997 -65.75 55.47 14.94
CA THR A 997 -67.06 55.22 14.32
C THR A 997 -67.02 54.19 13.17
N THR A 998 -65.83 53.94 12.58
CA THR A 998 -65.68 53.09 11.38
C THR A 998 -64.91 51.81 11.66
N HIS A 999 -63.94 51.83 12.58
CA HIS A 999 -63.04 50.72 12.86
C HIS A 999 -62.90 50.46 14.36
N LYS A 1000 -62.83 49.18 14.74
CA LYS A 1000 -62.51 48.69 16.08
C LYS A 1000 -61.13 48.04 16.10
N PHE A 1001 -60.44 48.12 17.24
CA PHE A 1001 -59.24 47.33 17.48
C PHE A 1001 -59.62 45.85 17.64
N LEU A 1002 -58.81 44.97 17.05
CA LEU A 1002 -58.79 43.55 17.41
C LEU A 1002 -57.64 43.31 18.39
N GLN A 1003 -56.43 43.71 18.00
CA GLN A 1003 -55.21 43.61 18.80
C GLN A 1003 -54.34 44.85 18.61
N LYS A 1004 -53.56 45.18 19.64
CA LYS A 1004 -52.48 46.15 19.59
C LYS A 1004 -51.23 45.36 19.96
N GLY A 1005 -50.19 45.40 19.12
CA GLY A 1005 -48.90 44.82 19.46
C GLY A 1005 -48.15 45.72 20.43
N MET A 1006 -47.23 45.10 21.18
CA MET A 1006 -46.25 45.82 21.99
C MET A 1006 -45.38 46.73 21.10
N MET A 1007 -44.93 47.84 21.66
CA MET A 1007 -44.05 48.77 20.95
C MET A 1007 -42.60 48.57 21.37
N LEU A 1008 -41.71 48.42 20.40
CA LEU A 1008 -40.27 48.25 20.61
C LEU A 1008 -39.49 49.25 19.75
N ASP A 1009 -38.31 49.64 20.25
CA ASP A 1009 -37.29 50.48 19.62
C ASP A 1009 -36.12 49.65 19.04
N ALA A 1010 -36.46 48.44 18.56
CA ALA A 1010 -35.54 47.52 17.89
C ALA A 1010 -35.60 47.64 16.35
N ARG A 1011 -34.60 47.08 15.67
CA ARG A 1011 -34.49 46.98 14.21
C ARG A 1011 -35.68 46.25 13.57
N GLU A 1012 -36.20 45.22 14.24
CA GLU A 1012 -37.43 44.52 13.90
C GLU A 1012 -38.39 44.41 15.09
N VAL A 1013 -39.69 44.52 14.80
CA VAL A 1013 -40.79 44.34 15.78
C VAL A 1013 -41.72 43.24 15.28
N CYS A 1014 -41.68 42.07 15.90
CA CYS A 1014 -42.60 40.96 15.64
C CYS A 1014 -43.77 40.97 16.63
N SER A 1015 -44.96 40.56 16.18
CA SER A 1015 -46.16 40.40 17.00
C SER A 1015 -47.00 39.24 16.50
N GLN A 1016 -47.44 38.38 17.41
CA GLN A 1016 -48.39 37.31 17.11
C GLN A 1016 -49.81 37.90 17.08
N MET A 1017 -50.55 37.69 15.98
CA MET A 1017 -51.88 38.27 15.77
C MET A 1017 -52.89 37.22 15.30
N GLU A 1018 -54.16 37.37 15.67
CA GLU A 1018 -55.24 36.46 15.27
C GLU A 1018 -56.22 37.15 14.31
N LEU A 1019 -56.36 36.59 13.11
CA LEU A 1019 -57.30 37.04 12.10
C LEU A 1019 -58.63 36.26 12.24
N PRO A 1020 -59.78 36.94 12.46
CA PRO A 1020 -61.08 36.28 12.50
C PRO A 1020 -61.40 35.52 11.19
N PRO A 1021 -62.24 34.47 11.23
CA PRO A 1021 -62.61 33.69 10.05
C PRO A 1021 -63.30 34.55 8.98
N SER A 1022 -63.00 34.27 7.70
CA SER A 1022 -63.63 34.88 6.53
C SER A 1022 -63.72 36.41 6.61
N SER A 1023 -62.64 37.06 7.05
CA SER A 1023 -62.65 38.49 7.42
C SER A 1023 -61.54 39.30 6.75
N THR A 1024 -61.81 40.59 6.61
CA THR A 1024 -60.86 41.59 6.13
C THR A 1024 -60.46 42.51 7.28
N CYS A 1025 -59.16 42.53 7.59
CA CYS A 1025 -58.55 43.29 8.67
C CYS A 1025 -57.57 44.33 8.13
N TYR A 1026 -57.22 45.27 9.01
CA TYR A 1026 -56.34 46.41 8.74
C TYR A 1026 -55.12 46.29 9.65
N LEU A 1027 -53.97 45.97 9.08
CA LEU A 1027 -52.67 45.98 9.75
C LEU A 1027 -52.02 47.34 9.54
N ILE A 1028 -51.78 48.07 10.64
CA ILE A 1028 -51.27 49.45 10.61
C ILE A 1028 -49.97 49.51 11.42
N PRO A 1029 -48.79 49.62 10.77
CA PRO A 1029 -47.54 50.02 11.42
C PRO A 1029 -47.55 51.50 11.82
N TYR A 1030 -47.10 51.82 13.02
CA TYR A 1030 -47.04 53.20 13.51
C TYR A 1030 -45.86 53.44 14.47
N THR A 1031 -45.43 54.69 14.52
CA THR A 1031 -44.44 55.22 15.46
C THR A 1031 -45.10 55.76 16.72
N MET A 1032 -44.40 55.74 17.86
CA MET A 1032 -44.94 56.27 19.12
C MET A 1032 -45.27 57.77 19.04
N LYS A 1033 -44.50 58.54 18.27
CA LYS A 1033 -44.68 59.98 18.05
C LYS A 1033 -44.98 60.26 16.57
N ARG A 1034 -45.78 61.30 16.30
CA ARG A 1034 -45.96 61.86 14.95
C ARG A 1034 -44.68 62.55 14.47
N GLY A 1035 -44.48 62.64 13.15
CA GLY A 1035 -43.27 63.27 12.57
C GLY A 1035 -41.98 62.45 12.70
N CYS A 1036 -42.05 61.21 13.17
CA CYS A 1036 -40.97 60.24 13.01
C CYS A 1036 -40.91 59.79 11.55
N TYR A 1037 -39.75 59.91 10.91
CA TYR A 1037 -39.54 59.52 9.51
C TYR A 1037 -38.67 58.27 9.39
N GLY A 1038 -38.98 57.41 8.42
CA GLY A 1038 -38.23 56.18 8.18
C GLY A 1038 -38.91 55.26 7.16
N LYS A 1039 -38.11 54.44 6.48
CA LYS A 1039 -38.57 53.39 5.56
C LYS A 1039 -38.59 52.05 6.27
N PHE A 1040 -39.56 51.20 5.94
CA PHE A 1040 -39.74 49.91 6.58
C PHE A 1040 -40.38 48.89 5.63
N PHE A 1041 -40.35 47.62 6.02
CA PHE A 1041 -41.20 46.57 5.47
C PHE A 1041 -42.18 46.08 6.54
N VAL A 1042 -43.45 45.92 6.16
CA VAL A 1042 -44.40 45.09 6.92
C VAL A 1042 -44.40 43.71 6.27
N SER A 1043 -44.41 42.67 7.09
CA SER A 1043 -44.46 41.29 6.62
C SER A 1043 -45.43 40.46 7.45
N ILE A 1044 -46.01 39.44 6.82
CA ILE A 1044 -46.78 38.42 7.52
C ILE A 1044 -46.27 37.02 7.19
N TYR A 1045 -46.33 36.13 8.18
CA TYR A 1045 -46.05 34.69 8.06
C TYR A 1045 -47.33 33.95 8.43
N PRO A 1046 -48.15 33.50 7.45
CA PRO A 1046 -49.49 32.96 7.71
C PRO A 1046 -49.53 31.44 7.99
N GLY A 1047 -48.39 30.77 8.10
CA GLY A 1047 -48.36 29.32 8.20
C GLY A 1047 -48.88 28.67 6.92
N MET A 1048 -49.71 27.63 7.06
CA MET A 1048 -50.40 26.99 5.93
C MET A 1048 -51.74 27.66 5.58
N ALA A 1049 -52.08 28.81 6.17
CA ALA A 1049 -53.38 29.44 6.01
C ALA A 1049 -53.44 30.34 4.76
N LYS A 1050 -54.62 30.38 4.13
CA LYS A 1050 -54.88 31.22 2.95
C LYS A 1050 -55.15 32.67 3.36
N VAL A 1051 -54.07 33.41 3.63
CA VAL A 1051 -54.08 34.84 3.96
C VAL A 1051 -53.45 35.65 2.83
N THR A 1052 -53.88 36.90 2.64
CA THR A 1052 -53.22 37.85 1.71
C THR A 1052 -52.88 39.16 2.40
N LEU A 1053 -51.78 39.81 1.98
CA LEU A 1053 -51.32 41.13 2.44
C LEU A 1053 -51.28 42.11 1.26
N THR A 1054 -52.01 43.23 1.35
CA THR A 1054 -52.10 44.23 0.26
C THR A 1054 -52.06 45.66 0.81
N PRO A 1055 -51.17 46.57 0.36
CA PRO A 1055 -51.17 47.96 0.82
C PRO A 1055 -52.42 48.73 0.35
N LEU A 1056 -53.13 49.39 1.26
CA LEU A 1056 -54.32 50.18 0.99
C LEU A 1056 -53.96 51.57 0.44
N ARG A 1057 -53.67 51.66 -0.86
CA ARG A 1057 -53.28 52.90 -1.55
C ARG A 1057 -54.46 53.89 -1.69
N ASN A 1058 -54.76 54.63 -0.62
CA ASN A 1058 -55.88 55.59 -0.50
C ASN A 1058 -57.27 55.01 -0.82
N ALA A 1059 -57.44 53.68 -0.86
CA ALA A 1059 -58.66 53.00 -1.32
C ALA A 1059 -59.21 53.48 -2.68
N GLY A 1060 -58.38 54.03 -3.57
CA GLY A 1060 -58.84 54.60 -4.86
C GLY A 1060 -59.51 55.98 -4.78
N LEU A 1061 -59.58 56.59 -3.60
CA LEU A 1061 -60.18 57.91 -3.38
C LEU A 1061 -59.33 59.05 -3.97
N ARG A 1062 -59.99 60.19 -4.23
CA ARG A 1062 -59.35 61.48 -4.52
C ARG A 1062 -58.45 61.90 -3.35
N ARG A 1063 -57.29 62.49 -3.66
CA ARG A 1063 -56.34 63.00 -2.64
C ARG A 1063 -56.86 64.25 -1.95
N GLU A 1064 -57.46 65.15 -2.74
CA GLU A 1064 -58.13 66.35 -2.25
C GLU A 1064 -59.62 66.05 -2.10
N PRO A 1065 -60.16 66.04 -0.86
CA PRO A 1065 -61.59 65.96 -0.63
C PRO A 1065 -62.27 67.28 -0.98
N LEU A 1066 -63.57 67.21 -1.24
CA LEU A 1066 -64.45 68.37 -1.24
C LEU A 1066 -64.66 68.84 0.22
N THR A 1067 -64.14 70.02 0.59
CA THR A 1067 -64.15 70.50 2.00
C THR A 1067 -64.92 71.80 2.22
N THR A 1068 -65.64 71.90 3.34
CA THR A 1068 -66.28 73.15 3.79
C THR A 1068 -66.25 73.25 5.32
N GLN A 1069 -66.23 74.48 5.83
CA GLN A 1069 -66.37 74.75 7.27
C GLN A 1069 -67.85 74.90 7.64
N VAL A 1070 -68.23 74.35 8.78
CA VAL A 1070 -69.59 74.38 9.31
C VAL A 1070 -69.54 74.69 10.79
N ASN A 1071 -70.20 75.76 11.23
CA ASN A 1071 -70.32 76.09 12.65
C ASN A 1071 -71.65 75.52 13.17
N LEU A 1072 -71.58 74.61 14.14
CA LEU A 1072 -72.76 74.03 14.79
C LEU A 1072 -73.03 74.77 16.10
N THR A 1073 -74.29 75.09 16.37
CA THR A 1073 -74.71 75.68 17.65
C THR A 1073 -75.09 74.55 18.62
N PRO A 1074 -74.40 74.39 19.77
CA PRO A 1074 -74.70 73.32 20.71
C PRO A 1074 -76.13 73.40 21.28
N GLY A 1075 -76.82 72.27 21.28
CA GLY A 1075 -78.19 72.18 21.82
C GLY A 1075 -79.29 72.74 20.90
N SER A 1076 -78.95 73.18 19.68
CA SER A 1076 -79.95 73.44 18.64
C SER A 1076 -80.72 72.16 18.29
N SER A 1077 -82.05 72.26 18.21
CA SER A 1077 -82.89 71.20 17.62
C SER A 1077 -82.80 71.17 16.09
N GLU A 1078 -82.43 72.28 15.46
CA GLU A 1078 -82.24 72.36 14.01
C GLU A 1078 -80.84 71.88 13.61
N ALA A 1079 -80.79 70.87 12.76
CA ALA A 1079 -79.55 70.32 12.21
C ALA A 1079 -78.98 71.24 11.12
N THR A 1080 -77.68 71.52 11.18
CA THR A 1080 -77.00 72.29 10.13
C THR A 1080 -76.86 71.42 8.88
N ARG A 1081 -77.41 71.90 7.76
CA ARG A 1081 -77.51 71.16 6.49
C ARG A 1081 -76.45 71.60 5.49
N VAL A 1082 -75.74 70.63 4.89
CA VAL A 1082 -74.85 70.85 3.74
C VAL A 1082 -75.23 69.88 2.63
N ASP A 1083 -75.51 70.41 1.44
CA ASP A 1083 -75.88 69.59 0.28
C ASP A 1083 -74.70 69.47 -0.71
N PHE A 1084 -74.57 68.29 -1.29
CA PHE A 1084 -73.60 67.98 -2.34
C PHE A 1084 -74.23 67.16 -3.46
N LEU A 1085 -73.70 67.30 -4.67
CA LEU A 1085 -74.13 66.55 -5.86
C LEU A 1085 -73.10 65.45 -6.17
N LEU A 1086 -73.56 64.30 -6.62
CA LEU A 1086 -72.74 63.21 -7.16
C LEU A 1086 -73.21 62.87 -8.58
N ASN A 1087 -72.29 62.75 -9.53
CA ASN A 1087 -72.66 62.42 -10.90
C ASN A 1087 -72.90 60.92 -11.12
N ASP A 1088 -72.19 60.04 -10.40
CA ASP A 1088 -72.23 58.59 -10.60
C ASP A 1088 -72.34 57.78 -9.28
N PRO A 1089 -72.86 56.54 -9.32
CA PRO A 1089 -72.85 55.62 -8.18
C PRO A 1089 -71.42 55.30 -7.73
N CYS A 1090 -71.09 55.58 -6.46
CA CYS A 1090 -69.75 55.40 -5.91
C CYS A 1090 -69.76 55.05 -4.41
N ASP A 1091 -68.61 54.66 -3.86
CA ASP A 1091 -68.43 54.59 -2.41
C ASP A 1091 -68.05 55.98 -1.88
N VAL A 1092 -68.81 56.51 -0.92
CA VAL A 1092 -68.66 57.87 -0.39
C VAL A 1092 -68.17 57.82 1.04
N HIS A 1093 -67.14 58.61 1.32
CA HIS A 1093 -66.49 58.66 2.62
C HIS A 1093 -66.56 60.09 3.14
N VAL A 1094 -67.40 60.33 4.15
CA VAL A 1094 -67.58 61.62 4.81
C VAL A 1094 -66.74 61.65 6.07
N LEU A 1095 -65.92 62.68 6.25
CA LEU A 1095 -65.16 62.96 7.47
C LEU A 1095 -65.65 64.28 8.07
N VAL A 1096 -65.90 64.29 9.38
CA VAL A 1096 -66.20 65.51 10.14
C VAL A 1096 -65.13 65.65 11.21
N ARG A 1097 -64.43 66.79 11.23
CA ARG A 1097 -63.40 67.13 12.21
C ARG A 1097 -63.78 68.34 13.03
N GLN A 1098 -63.89 68.17 14.35
CA GLN A 1098 -63.96 69.31 15.28
C GLN A 1098 -62.63 70.05 15.28
N MET A 1099 -62.67 71.37 15.05
CA MET A 1099 -61.44 72.19 15.03
C MET A 1099 -60.88 72.38 16.44
N LYS A 1100 -61.77 72.49 17.44
CA LYS A 1100 -61.45 72.56 18.87
C LYS A 1100 -61.09 71.19 19.46
N VAL A 1101 -60.43 71.18 20.62
CA VAL A 1101 -59.90 69.98 21.31
C VAL A 1101 -60.17 70.12 22.80
N SER A 1102 -60.62 69.06 23.46
CA SER A 1102 -61.09 69.10 24.85
C SER A 1102 -60.08 69.63 25.89
N ASP A 1103 -58.79 69.49 25.62
CA ASP A 1103 -57.69 70.04 26.43
C ASP A 1103 -56.51 70.39 25.51
N SER A 1104 -56.26 71.69 25.32
CA SER A 1104 -55.16 72.19 24.50
C SER A 1104 -53.78 71.88 25.08
N SER A 1105 -53.64 71.69 26.40
CA SER A 1105 -52.39 71.26 27.03
C SER A 1105 -52.05 69.79 26.72
N SER A 1106 -53.08 68.97 26.43
CA SER A 1106 -52.93 67.56 26.09
C SER A 1106 -52.49 67.28 24.64
N LEU A 1107 -52.47 68.28 23.74
CA LEU A 1107 -52.19 68.14 22.30
C LEU A 1107 -50.87 67.41 21.95
N LYS A 1108 -49.90 67.38 22.86
CA LYS A 1108 -48.64 66.61 22.71
C LYS A 1108 -48.77 65.14 23.12
N LYS A 1109 -49.76 64.79 23.95
CA LYS A 1109 -50.06 63.44 24.46
C LYS A 1109 -51.17 62.73 23.66
N GLY A 1110 -52.04 63.48 22.98
CA GLY A 1110 -53.09 63.00 22.09
C GLY A 1110 -54.00 64.14 21.61
N ASP A 1111 -54.81 63.90 20.57
CA ASP A 1111 -55.78 64.88 20.07
C ASP A 1111 -57.09 64.29 19.50
N VAL A 1112 -57.40 63.04 19.86
CA VAL A 1112 -58.60 62.29 19.38
C VAL A 1112 -59.94 62.70 20.01
N VAL A 1113 -59.94 63.53 21.05
CA VAL A 1113 -61.17 63.97 21.76
C VAL A 1113 -61.44 65.45 21.49
N GLY A 1114 -62.64 65.75 20.99
CA GLY A 1114 -63.16 67.10 20.76
C GLY A 1114 -63.83 67.69 22.00
N GLU A 1115 -64.21 68.97 21.94
CA GLU A 1115 -64.97 69.61 23.03
C GLU A 1115 -66.43 69.14 23.10
N ASP A 1116 -67.00 68.74 21.96
CA ASP A 1116 -68.44 68.66 21.76
C ASP A 1116 -68.91 67.27 21.33
N ASP A 1117 -70.10 66.86 21.78
CA ASP A 1117 -70.78 65.67 21.28
C ASP A 1117 -71.47 66.01 19.94
N VAL A 1118 -70.88 65.58 18.82
CA VAL A 1118 -71.41 65.80 17.46
C VAL A 1118 -72.01 64.50 16.93
N SER A 1119 -73.09 64.59 16.14
CA SER A 1119 -73.58 63.49 15.30
C SER A 1119 -73.73 63.93 13.84
N VAL A 1120 -73.61 62.96 12.93
CA VAL A 1120 -73.65 63.15 11.48
C VAL A 1120 -74.71 62.22 10.90
N SER A 1121 -75.57 62.71 10.02
CA SER A 1121 -76.50 61.88 9.24
C SER A 1121 -76.45 62.28 7.77
N VAL A 1122 -76.51 61.31 6.86
CA VAL A 1122 -76.57 61.57 5.42
C VAL A 1122 -77.90 61.09 4.86
N TYR A 1123 -78.52 61.91 4.02
CA TYR A 1123 -79.79 61.68 3.36
C TYR A 1123 -79.63 61.75 1.83
N ASN A 1124 -80.43 60.99 1.08
CA ASN A 1124 -80.53 61.12 -0.37
C ASN A 1124 -81.54 62.21 -0.78
N GLU A 1125 -81.67 62.45 -2.09
CA GLU A 1125 -82.59 63.45 -2.67
C GLU A 1125 -84.06 63.28 -2.28
N TYR A 1126 -84.47 62.06 -1.89
CA TYR A 1126 -85.84 61.75 -1.42
C TYR A 1126 -86.03 61.99 0.09
N GLY A 1127 -84.98 62.41 0.82
CA GLY A 1127 -84.99 62.53 2.28
C GLY A 1127 -84.86 61.20 3.02
N ILE A 1128 -84.46 60.11 2.35
CA ILE A 1128 -84.21 58.83 3.00
C ILE A 1128 -82.82 58.84 3.62
N LYS A 1129 -82.72 58.54 4.92
CA LYS A 1129 -81.44 58.41 5.63
C LYS A 1129 -80.64 57.22 5.06
N VAL A 1130 -79.43 57.50 4.60
CA VAL A 1130 -78.49 56.54 3.99
C VAL A 1130 -77.54 55.98 5.05
N SER A 1131 -77.02 56.84 5.93
CA SER A 1131 -76.10 56.48 7.01
C SER A 1131 -76.14 57.52 8.12
N SER A 1132 -75.73 57.15 9.35
CA SER A 1132 -75.63 58.09 10.48
C SER A 1132 -74.69 57.60 11.57
N SER A 1133 -74.04 58.52 12.28
CA SER A 1133 -73.33 58.27 13.53
C SER A 1133 -74.22 58.59 14.74
N GLU A 1134 -73.90 57.98 15.87
CA GLU A 1134 -74.39 58.42 17.18
C GLU A 1134 -73.68 59.72 17.61
N PHE A 1135 -74.18 60.36 18.66
CA PHE A 1135 -73.48 61.50 19.27
C PHE A 1135 -72.20 61.04 19.96
N THR A 1136 -71.05 61.60 19.55
CA THR A 1136 -69.75 61.29 20.18
C THR A 1136 -68.88 62.53 20.28
N ASN A 1137 -68.03 62.59 21.32
CA ASN A 1137 -66.96 63.55 21.47
C ASN A 1137 -65.66 63.16 20.73
N ALA A 1138 -65.70 62.19 19.81
CA ALA A 1138 -64.55 61.92 18.95
C ALA A 1138 -64.29 63.14 18.05
N ARG A 1139 -63.05 63.62 18.06
CA ARG A 1139 -62.66 64.83 17.31
C ARG A 1139 -62.79 64.64 15.80
N GLU A 1140 -62.45 63.45 15.30
CA GLU A 1140 -62.73 63.03 13.93
C GLU A 1140 -63.75 61.88 13.93
N GLN A 1141 -64.86 62.08 13.21
CA GLN A 1141 -65.87 61.06 12.94
C GLN A 1141 -65.93 60.82 11.44
N ALA A 1142 -66.14 59.57 11.03
CA ALA A 1142 -66.33 59.23 9.62
C ALA A 1142 -67.59 58.38 9.41
N LEU A 1143 -68.22 58.59 8.25
CA LEU A 1143 -69.30 57.76 7.70
C LEU A 1143 -68.87 57.27 6.32
N VAL A 1144 -68.94 55.96 6.11
CA VAL A 1144 -68.58 55.31 4.84
C VAL A 1144 -69.77 54.49 4.38
N PHE A 1145 -70.26 54.74 3.17
CA PHE A 1145 -71.44 54.08 2.62
C PHE A 1145 -71.38 54.05 1.09
N ARG A 1146 -72.07 53.07 0.49
CA ARG A 1146 -72.18 52.95 -0.96
C ARG A 1146 -73.40 53.70 -1.47
N VAL A 1147 -73.19 54.61 -2.42
CA VAL A 1147 -74.23 55.30 -3.18
C VAL A 1147 -74.59 54.47 -4.41
N THR A 1148 -75.90 54.27 -4.63
CA THR A 1148 -76.43 53.41 -5.71
C THR A 1148 -76.85 54.17 -6.97
N GLN A 1149 -77.00 55.49 -6.91
CA GLN A 1149 -77.40 56.37 -8.01
C GLN A 1149 -76.67 57.71 -7.88
N GLY A 1150 -76.26 58.31 -9.00
CA GLY A 1150 -75.90 59.73 -9.01
C GLY A 1150 -77.12 60.59 -8.67
N GLY A 1151 -76.93 61.72 -8.01
CA GLY A 1151 -78.02 62.56 -7.50
C GLY A 1151 -77.57 63.49 -6.37
N ARG A 1152 -78.55 64.16 -5.76
CA ARG A 1152 -78.32 65.10 -4.66
C ARG A 1152 -78.31 64.37 -3.31
N TYR A 1153 -77.35 64.72 -2.46
CA TYR A 1153 -77.21 64.19 -1.11
C TYR A 1153 -77.08 65.33 -0.09
N SER A 1154 -77.56 65.10 1.13
CA SER A 1154 -77.56 66.08 2.21
C SER A 1154 -76.93 65.53 3.47
N VAL A 1155 -75.89 66.19 3.95
CA VAL A 1155 -75.30 65.95 5.28
C VAL A 1155 -76.01 66.85 6.29
N ALA A 1156 -76.56 66.23 7.33
CA ALA A 1156 -77.13 66.91 8.50
C ALA A 1156 -76.17 66.71 9.69
N LEU A 1157 -75.79 67.81 10.33
CA LEU A 1157 -74.87 67.84 11.47
C LEU A 1157 -75.61 68.39 12.68
N LEU A 1158 -75.52 67.70 13.82
CA LEU A 1158 -76.09 68.16 15.10
C LEU A 1158 -75.02 68.16 16.19
N CYS A 1159 -75.09 69.13 17.09
CA CYS A 1159 -74.29 69.20 18.30
C CYS A 1159 -75.19 69.11 19.53
N SER A 1160 -74.89 68.19 20.44
CA SER A 1160 -75.63 68.00 21.69
C SER A 1160 -75.56 69.23 22.61
N SER A 1161 -76.51 69.35 23.54
CA SER A 1161 -76.59 70.46 24.50
C SER A 1161 -75.56 70.41 25.65
N LYS A 1162 -74.69 69.41 25.69
CA LYS A 1162 -73.69 69.19 26.75
C LYS A 1162 -72.37 69.97 26.59
N SER A 1163 -72.30 70.89 25.63
CA SER A 1163 -71.09 71.64 25.29
C SER A 1163 -70.60 72.58 26.41
N LYS A 1164 -69.30 72.85 26.41
CA LYS A 1164 -68.65 73.92 27.19
C LYS A 1164 -68.38 75.20 26.36
N SER A 1165 -68.69 75.17 25.07
CA SER A 1165 -68.33 76.16 24.05
C SER A 1165 -69.58 76.87 23.51
N ALA A 1166 -69.45 78.12 23.06
CA ALA A 1166 -70.57 78.85 22.45
C ALA A 1166 -70.89 78.37 21.01
N ASP A 1167 -69.85 77.98 20.26
CA ASP A 1167 -69.93 77.46 18.89
C ASP A 1167 -69.03 76.23 18.72
N CYS A 1168 -69.47 75.26 17.92
CA CYS A 1168 -68.69 74.08 17.55
C CYS A 1168 -68.24 74.17 16.06
N PRO A 1169 -67.08 74.77 15.75
CA PRO A 1169 -66.55 74.83 14.40
C PRO A 1169 -66.03 73.46 13.94
N CYS A 1170 -66.66 72.94 12.88
CA CYS A 1170 -66.34 71.67 12.25
C CYS A 1170 -65.83 71.87 10.82
N LEU A 1171 -64.90 71.03 10.39
CA LEU A 1171 -64.52 70.86 8.99
C LEU A 1171 -65.20 69.59 8.45
N LEU A 1172 -66.06 69.76 7.46
CA LEU A 1172 -66.68 68.66 6.71
C LEU A 1172 -65.86 68.39 5.46
N SER A 1173 -65.47 67.14 5.24
CA SER A 1173 -64.71 66.69 4.06
C SER A 1173 -65.38 65.48 3.42
N ILE A 1174 -65.62 65.52 2.11
CA ILE A 1174 -66.22 64.43 1.35
C ILE A 1174 -65.18 63.88 0.37
N TYR A 1175 -64.87 62.59 0.49
CA TYR A 1175 -63.98 61.86 -0.41
C TYR A 1175 -64.80 60.92 -1.30
N THR A 1176 -64.54 60.96 -2.59
CA THR A 1176 -65.10 60.07 -3.63
C THR A 1176 -63.99 59.39 -4.42
N PRO A 1177 -64.28 58.35 -5.22
CA PRO A 1177 -63.32 57.79 -6.17
C PRO A 1177 -62.84 58.83 -7.19
N LYS A 1178 -61.65 58.61 -7.77
CA LYS A 1178 -61.07 59.54 -8.75
C LYS A 1178 -62.01 59.84 -9.92
N ASP A 1179 -62.71 58.84 -10.40
CA ASP A 1179 -63.55 58.92 -11.60
C ASP A 1179 -64.91 59.60 -11.35
N THR A 1180 -65.29 59.86 -10.10
CA THR A 1180 -66.57 60.50 -9.74
C THR A 1180 -66.37 61.94 -9.26
N THR A 1181 -66.99 62.90 -9.94
CA THR A 1181 -67.05 64.31 -9.53
C THR A 1181 -68.10 64.52 -8.44
N ALA A 1182 -67.79 65.42 -7.51
CA ALA A 1182 -68.67 65.81 -6.40
C ALA A 1182 -68.47 67.30 -6.09
N ASP A 1183 -69.56 68.04 -5.94
CA ASP A 1183 -69.54 69.49 -5.71
C ASP A 1183 -70.58 69.88 -4.64
N PHE A 1184 -70.26 70.88 -3.80
CA PHE A 1184 -71.24 71.45 -2.88
C PHE A 1184 -72.24 72.32 -3.65
N VAL A 1185 -73.52 72.17 -3.33
CA VAL A 1185 -74.61 72.89 -3.99
C VAL A 1185 -75.44 73.67 -2.97
N PRO A 1186 -75.89 74.90 -3.29
CA PRO A 1186 -76.77 75.67 -2.40
C PRO A 1186 -78.02 74.86 -2.06
N VAL A 1187 -78.43 74.85 -0.78
CA VAL A 1187 -79.69 74.23 -0.34
C VAL A 1187 -80.85 74.89 -1.11
N PRO A 1188 -81.81 74.13 -1.67
CA PRO A 1188 -82.91 74.71 -2.44
C PRO A 1188 -83.79 75.58 -1.54
N PRO A 1189 -84.34 76.71 -2.02
CA PRO A 1189 -85.26 77.54 -1.23
C PRO A 1189 -86.47 76.77 -0.68
N ASP A 1190 -86.92 75.75 -1.41
CA ASP A 1190 -88.12 74.96 -1.10
C ASP A 1190 -87.83 73.72 -0.21
N ALA A 1191 -86.58 73.54 0.23
CA ALA A 1191 -86.18 72.33 0.94
C ALA A 1191 -86.66 72.34 2.40
N LYS A 1192 -87.56 71.41 2.71
CA LYS A 1192 -88.15 71.25 4.05
C LYS A 1192 -87.08 70.92 5.12
N PRO A 1193 -87.24 71.41 6.36
CA PRO A 1193 -86.46 70.97 7.51
C PRO A 1193 -86.58 69.45 7.71
N PHE A 1194 -85.50 68.81 8.16
CA PHE A 1194 -85.47 67.35 8.38
C PHE A 1194 -86.48 66.86 9.42
N ASP A 1195 -86.95 67.74 10.30
CA ASP A 1195 -87.85 67.43 11.42
C ASP A 1195 -89.34 67.34 11.05
N GLN A 1196 -89.71 67.56 9.76
CA GLN A 1196 -91.11 67.60 9.31
C GLN A 1196 -91.56 66.44 8.39
N GLN A 1197 -90.78 65.37 8.23
CA GLN A 1197 -91.18 64.21 7.40
C GLN A 1197 -92.00 63.15 8.17
N VAL A 1198 -93.22 63.51 8.57
CA VAL A 1198 -94.18 62.56 9.19
C VAL A 1198 -95.09 61.90 8.15
N ARG A 1199 -94.70 60.70 7.70
CA ARG A 1199 -95.47 59.70 6.91
C ARG A 1199 -96.02 60.09 5.53
N PHE A 1200 -95.98 59.12 4.61
CA PHE A 1200 -96.94 59.03 3.48
C PHE A 1200 -97.52 57.59 3.37
N PRO A 1201 -98.70 57.39 2.74
CA PRO A 1201 -99.57 56.24 2.99
C PRO A 1201 -99.36 55.04 2.04
N VAL A 1202 -100.19 54.00 2.24
CA VAL A 1202 -100.06 52.66 1.66
C VAL A 1202 -101.15 52.39 0.60
N ILE A 1203 -100.75 52.11 -0.67
CA ILE A 1203 -101.44 51.26 -1.69
C ILE A 1203 -102.78 51.83 -2.27
N PRO A 1204 -103.14 51.70 -3.59
CA PRO A 1204 -103.07 50.48 -4.43
C PRO A 1204 -102.58 50.57 -5.90
N ARG A 1205 -102.51 49.37 -6.49
CA ARG A 1205 -102.08 48.98 -7.85
C ARG A 1205 -102.96 49.52 -8.99
N SER A 1206 -102.38 49.63 -10.19
CA SER A 1206 -103.00 49.08 -11.41
C SER A 1206 -101.93 48.54 -12.38
N ALA A 1207 -102.27 47.49 -13.11
CA ALA A 1207 -101.44 46.81 -14.14
C ALA A 1207 -102.23 46.82 -15.48
N PRO A 1208 -101.75 46.27 -16.63
CA PRO A 1208 -101.57 44.81 -16.77
C PRO A 1208 -100.43 44.30 -17.69
N ASN A 1209 -100.16 43.01 -17.49
CA ASN A 1209 -99.35 42.04 -18.24
C ASN A 1209 -99.30 42.15 -19.78
N VAL A 1210 -98.19 41.64 -20.32
CA VAL A 1210 -98.26 40.58 -21.36
C VAL A 1210 -97.54 39.31 -20.83
N ASN A 1211 -98.08 38.14 -21.18
CA ASN A 1211 -97.68 36.81 -20.66
C ASN A 1211 -96.33 36.33 -21.25
N ARG A 1212 -95.48 35.47 -20.65
CA ARG A 1212 -95.61 34.36 -19.66
C ARG A 1212 -96.09 33.00 -20.22
N THR A 1213 -95.13 32.12 -20.55
CA THR A 1213 -95.12 30.64 -20.31
C THR A 1213 -93.66 30.19 -20.55
N ALA A 1214 -92.89 29.53 -19.67
CA ALA A 1214 -93.10 28.54 -18.60
C ALA A 1214 -93.13 27.06 -19.05
N SER A 1215 -91.99 26.38 -18.90
CA SER A 1215 -91.88 24.93 -18.65
C SER A 1215 -90.67 24.66 -17.76
N ARG A 1216 -90.77 23.67 -16.87
CA ARG A 1216 -89.74 23.25 -15.91
C ARG A 1216 -89.77 21.71 -15.83
N GLU A 1217 -88.66 21.10 -15.44
CA GLU A 1217 -88.52 19.82 -14.70
C GLU A 1217 -87.66 18.70 -15.32
N ARG A 1218 -86.62 18.30 -14.55
CA ARG A 1218 -86.16 16.92 -14.22
C ARG A 1218 -85.50 16.07 -15.35
N THR A 1219 -84.55 15.15 -15.10
CA THR A 1219 -84.19 14.36 -13.89
C THR A 1219 -82.75 13.79 -13.98
N TYR A 1220 -81.96 13.77 -12.88
CA TYR A 1220 -80.83 12.87 -12.45
C TYR A 1220 -79.68 12.47 -13.45
N SER A 1221 -78.43 12.17 -13.07
CA SER A 1221 -77.89 11.60 -11.81
C SER A 1221 -76.37 11.82 -11.58
N ARG A 1222 -75.98 11.90 -10.29
CA ARG A 1222 -74.73 11.49 -9.57
C ARG A 1222 -73.27 11.69 -10.09
N ASP A 1223 -72.51 12.32 -9.16
CA ASP A 1223 -71.21 11.92 -8.55
C ASP A 1223 -69.80 12.42 -9.04
N ARG A 1224 -69.20 13.22 -8.14
CA ARG A 1224 -67.83 13.21 -7.56
C ARG A 1224 -66.52 13.20 -8.40
N MET A 1225 -65.67 14.18 -8.04
CA MET A 1225 -64.20 14.10 -7.79
C MET A 1225 -63.24 13.95 -9.01
N VAL A 1226 -61.97 14.41 -9.04
CA VAL A 1226 -61.11 15.39 -8.28
C VAL A 1226 -59.77 15.56 -9.05
N ARG A 1227 -58.92 16.56 -8.69
CA ARG A 1227 -57.47 16.77 -9.06
C ARG A 1227 -57.17 17.38 -10.46
N ARG A 1228 -56.45 18.51 -10.50
CA ARG A 1228 -55.01 18.73 -10.82
C ARG A 1228 -54.71 18.70 -12.34
N SER A 1229 -53.73 19.44 -12.90
CA SER A 1229 -52.90 20.55 -12.40
C SER A 1229 -52.14 21.21 -13.57
N ASP A 1230 -51.47 22.33 -13.28
CA ASP A 1230 -50.21 22.83 -13.87
C ASP A 1230 -50.08 23.34 -15.32
N SER A 1231 -49.25 24.40 -15.36
CA SER A 1231 -48.17 24.70 -16.31
C SER A 1231 -48.42 25.61 -17.53
N LEU A 1232 -47.38 26.41 -17.77
CA LEU A 1232 -47.29 27.61 -18.62
C LEU A 1232 -46.95 27.28 -20.08
N PRO A 1233 -47.31 28.14 -21.05
CA PRO A 1233 -46.70 28.16 -22.38
C PRO A 1233 -45.54 29.17 -22.48
N PRO A 1234 -44.48 28.90 -23.27
CA PRO A 1234 -43.42 29.87 -23.55
C PRO A 1234 -43.13 30.09 -25.07
N ILE A 1235 -42.22 31.05 -25.35
CA ILE A 1235 -41.39 31.25 -26.58
C ILE A 1235 -41.97 32.03 -27.79
N GLN A 1236 -41.22 33.08 -28.19
CA GLN A 1236 -40.73 33.40 -29.56
C GLN A 1236 -39.65 34.51 -29.41
N GLY A 1237 -38.54 34.60 -30.15
CA GLY A 1237 -37.84 33.80 -31.17
C GLY A 1237 -36.46 34.50 -31.39
N ALA A 1238 -35.58 34.26 -32.37
CA ALA A 1238 -35.30 33.20 -33.34
C ALA A 1238 -34.05 33.68 -34.15
N GLY A 1239 -33.06 32.81 -34.44
CA GLY A 1239 -31.85 33.16 -35.21
C GLY A 1239 -31.24 31.91 -35.86
N ARG A 1240 -30.70 32.01 -37.09
CA ARG A 1240 -30.46 30.85 -37.99
C ARG A 1240 -28.99 30.50 -38.27
N GLY A 1241 -28.75 29.21 -38.57
CA GLY A 1241 -27.66 28.71 -39.44
C GLY A 1241 -26.60 27.90 -38.70
N GLN A 1242 -26.01 26.82 -39.24
CA GLN A 1242 -26.19 26.10 -40.52
C GLN A 1242 -25.92 24.58 -40.35
N ARG A 1243 -26.10 23.79 -41.43
CA ARG A 1243 -26.02 22.32 -41.47
C ARG A 1243 -24.59 21.78 -41.61
N ALA A 1244 -24.33 20.59 -41.03
CA ALA A 1244 -23.73 19.45 -41.74
C ALA A 1244 -24.06 18.11 -41.04
N SER A 1245 -24.36 17.08 -41.82
CA SER A 1245 -24.58 15.66 -41.43
C SER A 1245 -23.24 14.87 -41.47
N VAL A 1246 -23.04 13.65 -40.94
CA VAL A 1246 -23.71 12.37 -41.31
C VAL A 1246 -23.40 11.23 -40.29
N ASN A 1247 -24.46 10.48 -39.93
CA ASN A 1247 -24.65 9.06 -39.53
C ASN A 1247 -23.62 8.18 -38.74
N GLY A 1248 -24.21 7.35 -37.86
CA GLY A 1248 -23.74 6.01 -37.41
C GLY A 1248 -23.50 5.95 -35.89
N GLY A 1249 -24.26 5.25 -35.02
CA GLY A 1249 -25.15 4.09 -35.20
C GLY A 1249 -24.34 2.78 -35.12
N LEU A 1250 -24.52 1.84 -34.18
CA LEU A 1250 -25.59 1.57 -33.20
C LEU A 1250 -25.05 0.86 -31.93
N ALA A 1251 -25.89 0.87 -30.89
CA ALA A 1251 -25.74 0.32 -29.52
C ALA A 1251 -25.72 -1.25 -29.43
N PRO A 1252 -25.99 -1.88 -28.26
CA PRO A 1252 -25.23 -1.91 -26.98
C PRO A 1252 -25.00 -3.36 -26.45
N ARG A 1253 -24.21 -3.54 -25.36
CA ARG A 1253 -24.43 -4.60 -24.35
C ARG A 1253 -23.61 -4.42 -23.05
N ARG A 1254 -24.30 -4.58 -21.91
CA ARG A 1254 -23.80 -4.87 -20.55
C ARG A 1254 -23.93 -6.40 -20.29
N PRO A 1255 -23.54 -6.97 -19.12
CA PRO A 1255 -22.46 -6.62 -18.17
C PRO A 1255 -21.66 -7.87 -17.66
N SER A 1256 -20.51 -7.70 -17.00
CA SER A 1256 -20.10 -8.57 -15.88
C SER A 1256 -18.93 -8.01 -15.05
N ARG A 1257 -18.81 -8.54 -13.82
CA ARG A 1257 -17.87 -8.18 -12.74
C ARG A 1257 -16.42 -8.61 -13.03
N GLY A 1258 -15.46 -7.90 -12.42
CA GLY A 1258 -14.12 -8.39 -12.11
C GLY A 1258 -13.50 -7.57 -10.98
N ARG A 1259 -12.98 -8.23 -9.94
CA ARG A 1259 -12.15 -7.60 -8.89
C ARG A 1259 -10.71 -7.52 -9.38
N ASN A 1260 -10.02 -6.43 -9.07
CA ASN A 1260 -8.86 -6.40 -8.18
C ASN A 1260 -8.69 -4.98 -7.65
#